data_AF-A0A662M7C7-F1
#
_entry.id   AF-A0A662M7C7-F1
#
_cell.length_a   1.000
_cell.length_b   1.000
_cell.length_c   1.000
_cell.angle_alpha   90.00
_cell.angle_beta   90.00
_cell.angle_gamma   90.00
#
_symmetry.space_group_name_H-M   'P 1'
#
loop_
_entity.id
_entity.type
_entity.pdbx_description
1 polymer ?
#
loop_
_entity_poly.entity_id
_entity_poly.type
_entity_poly.pdbx_seq_one_letter_code
_entity_poly.pdbx_strand_id
1 'polypeptide(L)'
;MISHQYPITILPERDPDGLKMDRETEKKVQMKSPRKSIWEESESTEVSWKVDLDDENVPGVMTPFFPLRDDRDGYIVMGRSASAHRKWRRKGLLELGAVGEHQKGGEDLFGRKVLLDAAFPHIIFICGKRGSGKSYTLGIFAEELMRSAIGVGVIIVDPIGIFWSLRNKNRSRKEKEILRKWGLQPHSFPEVKVLVPEGSMGGGSGNYDGVFSISVGDMHAEDWCQVFDVDRFRTQGLLIGTVIEEVRNGYESMKEGRISRIKGKGARYSIEDMVSCIETSMTINSRTGGFTPQTRRSMIARFNAANGWGIFSMDGTPLKEITSPNRATVLDVSDPRLGDEKRSLITGIIARKVLSARIHTVRKEEMEDYDEVDEDTIPVTWLLIDEAHIILPHGRQTPATEALVEYAKQGRRPGCALVLATQRPASTSDEILSQVDILLGHNLALEDDMNAMRRRVPAKLPSEFSNSDFIRAIPVGTAIMADQRTQQRSFLLRMRPRFSHHGGSSAMPRAFSDRTKKRKKPPVSARASDGGVLTETPGKLQSGEEATIDRQVAAAAGAVDDGDMPEYVREGTSVMIIDQALESMVPFLGRLKEGTEAALFSRLPPDQYPSGSSLEIKKRFWLSSTPGEGNISPTSLQDISMESEVFLSEKEGRMIILDGLDYLLANNGMAPVKKLMEVLHEKVIVKHGILVFRCDSGLEPSVREVLRSEANIVIDTTDSMVDASVKEKKMEEIPAGSFGQGGDIDVFSDLEGALKREDLEWMCDVLNLPVDGSDRELLERIVEHESSISPEREPGTFPAGKSARDLLESALEAREENEKLKRTIMDLESKLRELESGEKRGKGRKRKKKGRGMILEWEDEGKRQDSDKRIEDIAAEVRMLKERALREEQDLMGGAHSLREIMEKMEEDRRSSIDKIDAVSMKIKDELERFERHLTDRSPRETDEHKGPGSEKDRGKQEKLRGKETPRLPPSRDGKVEPTTPLSKRKRVLKKGEEAVAVAPRIGSRAAMEAAKKNVRRYLFKGPKEHVTDLTPFFLPLYRVLVGYRSGIFRGMKEGDIYIDATLGEVVTGSRNGLNRSKGLVKLAKLTDMECRVFRALSFRKGKDDMEISKRSSLSLKEVRRALTSLRKKGISDISSSEGGVKLHVPDSSIRIISRPWSRDSDIHPDLMENIEEPLLEPTLDGSLVEKMIHVLSDEVKIHQMDVVFYPFYMARITGEGRNRFIIIDGFSGKIDRDLSTVSRELAGRIGLDLD
;
A
#
# COMPACT_ATOMS: atom_id res chain seq x y z
N MET A 1 62.93 -4.99 20.87
CA MET A 1 64.06 -4.61 19.99
C MET A 1 63.60 -4.70 18.55
N ILE A 2 63.76 -3.62 17.76
CA ILE A 2 64.22 -3.58 16.36
C ILE A 2 63.35 -4.35 15.30
N SER A 3 62.86 -3.77 14.19
CA SER A 3 62.98 -2.40 13.65
C SER A 3 61.74 -1.99 12.83
N HIS A 4 61.48 -0.68 12.73
CA HIS A 4 60.68 -0.08 11.65
C HIS A 4 61.64 0.56 10.63
N GLN A 5 61.31 0.46 9.33
CA GLN A 5 61.84 1.38 8.32
C GLN A 5 60.77 1.69 7.26
N TYR A 6 60.19 2.89 7.33
CA TYR A 6 59.63 3.61 6.18
C TYR A 6 60.61 4.74 5.83
N PRO A 7 60.84 5.06 4.54
CA PRO A 7 61.71 6.15 4.16
C PRO A 7 61.02 7.51 4.38
N ILE A 8 61.45 8.24 5.41
CA ILE A 8 61.11 9.65 5.60
C ILE A 8 61.89 10.47 4.57
N THR A 9 61.20 11.24 3.74
CA THR A 9 61.85 12.29 2.92
C THR A 9 61.88 13.58 3.73
N ILE A 10 63.06 13.96 4.20
CA ILE A 10 63.26 15.20 4.96
C ILE A 10 63.19 16.39 4.00
N LEU A 11 62.31 17.35 4.29
CA LEU A 11 62.35 18.68 3.67
C LEU A 11 63.43 19.51 4.39
N PRO A 12 64.34 20.18 3.67
CA PRO A 12 65.36 21.01 4.30
C PRO A 12 64.76 22.31 4.87
N GLU A 13 65.34 22.79 5.97
CA GLU A 13 64.98 24.04 6.62
C GLU A 13 65.25 25.26 5.71
N ARG A 14 64.51 26.36 5.94
CA ARG A 14 64.73 27.63 5.25
C ARG A 14 65.94 28.34 5.86
N ASP A 15 66.99 28.49 5.06
CA ASP A 15 68.11 29.40 5.34
C ASP A 15 67.64 30.87 5.21
N PRO A 16 67.77 31.72 6.24
CA PRO A 16 67.15 33.03 6.27
C PRO A 16 68.12 34.18 5.93
N ASP A 17 68.80 34.12 4.78
CA ASP A 17 69.50 35.30 4.25
C ASP A 17 69.47 35.34 2.71
N GLY A 18 69.28 36.55 2.17
CA GLY A 18 68.87 36.73 0.77
C GLY A 18 70.02 36.96 -0.21
N LEU A 19 69.89 36.42 -1.43
CA LEU A 19 70.57 36.92 -2.62
C LEU A 19 69.78 36.61 -3.89
N LYS A 20 69.73 37.58 -4.82
CA LYS A 20 68.98 37.50 -6.09
C LYS A 20 69.63 36.48 -7.03
N MET A 21 68.82 35.67 -7.71
CA MET A 21 69.27 34.91 -8.88
C MET A 21 68.23 34.85 -10.00
N ASP A 22 68.66 34.37 -11.17
CA ASP A 22 68.36 35.01 -12.46
C ASP A 22 67.24 34.36 -13.29
N ARG A 23 66.57 35.20 -14.10
CA ARG A 23 65.34 34.92 -14.89
C ARG A 23 65.51 33.89 -16.01
N GLU A 24 66.72 33.48 -16.37
CA GLU A 24 66.93 32.38 -17.30
C GLU A 24 66.85 30.99 -16.64
N THR A 25 66.96 30.91 -15.30
CA THR A 25 66.91 29.63 -14.57
C THR A 25 65.50 29.08 -14.43
N GLU A 26 64.48 29.95 -14.32
CA GLU A 26 63.06 29.56 -14.19
C GLU A 26 62.58 28.72 -15.40
N LYS A 27 63.13 28.94 -16.59
CA LYS A 27 62.68 28.26 -17.82
C LYS A 27 63.18 26.82 -18.02
N LYS A 28 64.11 26.32 -17.19
CA LYS A 28 64.70 24.97 -17.37
C LYS A 28 64.40 23.96 -16.25
N VAL A 29 63.82 24.40 -15.13
CA VAL A 29 63.41 23.50 -14.04
C VAL A 29 61.92 23.10 -14.14
N GLN A 30 61.13 23.81 -14.95
CA GLN A 30 59.68 23.59 -15.09
C GLN A 30 59.28 22.37 -15.97
N MET A 31 60.18 21.41 -16.18
CA MET A 31 59.90 20.16 -16.90
C MET A 31 60.56 18.93 -16.24
N LYS A 32 59.89 18.37 -15.22
CA LYS A 32 59.87 16.92 -14.89
C LYS A 32 58.90 16.62 -13.73
N SER A 33 57.60 16.58 -14.04
CA SER A 33 56.57 16.03 -13.14
C SER A 33 56.49 14.50 -13.29
N PRO A 34 56.68 13.69 -12.23
CA PRO A 34 56.47 12.26 -12.30
C PRO A 34 55.00 11.87 -12.05
N ARG A 35 54.43 11.13 -13.00
CA ARG A 35 53.05 10.56 -13.09
C ARG A 35 52.00 11.45 -13.76
N LYS A 36 51.99 11.39 -15.10
CA LYS A 36 50.85 11.73 -15.96
C LYS A 36 49.56 11.07 -15.44
N SER A 37 48.46 11.83 -15.44
CA SER A 37 47.10 11.32 -15.37
C SER A 37 46.80 10.40 -16.57
N ILE A 38 46.02 9.33 -16.34
CA ILE A 38 45.59 8.34 -17.37
C ILE A 38 44.46 8.92 -18.25
N TRP A 39 44.40 10.24 -18.40
CA TRP A 39 43.25 11.00 -18.89
C TRP A 39 43.55 11.96 -20.04
N GLU A 40 44.78 11.96 -20.56
CA GLU A 40 45.18 12.72 -21.74
C GLU A 40 45.78 11.79 -22.80
N GLU A 41 44.91 11.02 -23.45
CA GLU A 41 45.07 10.49 -24.82
C GLU A 41 43.76 9.77 -25.23
N SER A 42 42.72 10.57 -25.46
CA SER A 42 41.60 10.20 -26.33
C SER A 42 41.44 11.30 -27.36
N GLU A 43 41.55 10.93 -28.63
CA GLU A 43 41.40 11.85 -29.78
C GLU A 43 40.13 12.68 -29.64
N SER A 44 40.16 13.92 -30.13
CA SER A 44 39.07 14.88 -30.01
C SER A 44 37.84 14.45 -30.82
N THR A 45 37.04 13.56 -30.25
CA THR A 45 35.65 13.33 -30.67
C THR A 45 34.86 14.58 -30.36
N GLU A 46 34.26 15.20 -31.37
CA GLU A 46 33.34 16.32 -31.17
C GLU A 46 32.22 15.89 -30.23
N VAL A 47 32.18 16.47 -29.03
CA VAL A 47 31.25 16.05 -27.99
C VAL A 47 29.87 16.58 -28.34
N SER A 48 29.08 15.76 -29.03
CA SER A 48 27.70 16.11 -29.35
C SER A 48 26.88 16.33 -28.08
N TRP A 49 26.27 17.50 -28.00
CA TRP A 49 25.29 17.90 -26.99
C TRP A 49 23.92 17.23 -27.17
N LYS A 50 23.71 16.55 -28.30
CA LYS A 50 22.55 15.71 -28.60
C LYS A 50 22.97 14.25 -28.79
N VAL A 51 22.26 13.33 -28.15
CA VAL A 51 22.38 11.89 -28.36
C VAL A 51 21.37 11.46 -29.40
N ASP A 52 21.79 10.58 -30.30
CA ASP A 52 20.89 9.86 -31.19
C ASP A 52 20.17 8.76 -30.38
N LEU A 53 18.92 9.01 -30.04
CA LEU A 53 18.05 8.13 -29.27
C LEU A 53 17.02 7.49 -30.21
N ASP A 54 16.72 6.21 -29.97
CA ASP A 54 15.66 5.53 -30.71
C ASP A 54 14.31 6.23 -30.44
N ASP A 55 13.65 6.70 -31.51
CA ASP A 55 12.45 7.55 -31.54
C ASP A 55 11.13 6.74 -31.39
N GLU A 56 11.19 5.42 -31.63
CA GLU A 56 10.03 4.52 -31.55
C GLU A 56 9.33 4.59 -30.18
N ASN A 57 8.04 4.93 -30.20
CA ASN A 57 7.15 5.03 -29.04
C ASN A 57 7.56 6.12 -28.01
N VAL A 58 8.30 7.15 -28.41
CA VAL A 58 8.59 8.30 -27.55
C VAL A 58 7.32 9.16 -27.36
N PRO A 59 6.92 9.48 -26.13
CA PRO A 59 5.70 10.26 -25.89
C PRO A 59 5.91 11.74 -26.21
N GLY A 60 4.96 12.32 -26.95
CA GLY A 60 4.93 13.75 -27.26
C GLY A 60 4.07 14.54 -26.28
N VAL A 61 4.70 15.46 -25.54
CA VAL A 61 4.12 16.25 -24.44
C VAL A 61 3.66 17.62 -24.95
N MET A 62 2.43 18.02 -24.61
CA MET A 62 1.86 19.30 -25.04
C MET A 62 2.35 20.49 -24.20
N THR A 63 2.66 20.27 -22.92
CA THR A 63 3.17 21.34 -22.06
C THR A 63 4.61 21.68 -22.45
N PRO A 64 4.98 22.92 -22.82
CA PRO A 64 6.35 23.27 -23.19
C PRO A 64 7.32 23.13 -22.00
N PHE A 65 8.61 22.94 -22.29
CA PHE A 65 9.68 22.83 -21.29
C PHE A 65 10.79 23.84 -21.59
N PHE A 66 11.00 24.76 -20.65
CA PHE A 66 11.94 25.88 -20.74
C PHE A 66 13.08 25.73 -19.72
N PRO A 67 14.00 24.76 -19.90
CA PRO A 67 15.11 24.56 -18.97
C PRO A 67 16.16 25.66 -19.06
N LEU A 68 16.97 25.80 -18.00
CA LEU A 68 18.25 26.48 -18.11
C LEU A 68 19.14 25.76 -19.14
N ARG A 69 19.67 26.50 -20.10
CA ARG A 69 20.60 25.98 -21.11
C ARG A 69 22.01 26.52 -20.92
N ASP A 70 22.98 25.68 -21.25
CA ASP A 70 24.36 26.08 -21.46
C ASP A 70 24.49 26.91 -22.74
N ASP A 71 25.14 28.07 -22.63
CA ASP A 71 25.16 29.10 -23.68
C ASP A 71 26.16 28.83 -24.82
N ARG A 72 26.94 27.75 -24.75
CA ARG A 72 27.85 27.34 -25.83
C ARG A 72 27.25 26.25 -26.71
N ASP A 73 26.87 25.14 -26.08
CA ASP A 73 26.48 23.91 -26.81
C ASP A 73 25.02 23.50 -26.50
N GLY A 74 24.26 24.30 -25.74
CA GLY A 74 22.84 24.08 -25.54
C GLY A 74 22.45 22.93 -24.59
N TYR A 75 23.40 22.33 -23.85
CA TYR A 75 23.09 21.35 -22.79
C TYR A 75 22.01 21.85 -21.84
N ILE A 76 21.17 20.94 -21.35
CA ILE A 76 20.18 21.24 -20.31
C ILE A 76 20.86 21.15 -18.95
N VAL A 77 20.66 22.15 -18.10
CA VAL A 77 21.27 22.24 -16.76
C VAL A 77 20.18 22.22 -15.68
N MET A 78 20.34 21.33 -14.72
CA MET A 78 19.40 21.03 -13.62
C MET A 78 20.06 21.35 -12.27
N GLY A 79 19.28 21.69 -11.24
CA GLY A 79 19.76 22.01 -9.88
C GLY A 79 20.50 23.36 -9.72
N ARG A 80 21.14 23.86 -10.79
CA ARG A 80 21.95 25.09 -10.81
C ARG A 80 21.14 26.34 -11.17
N SER A 81 21.28 27.42 -10.40
CA SER A 81 20.70 28.72 -10.79
C SER A 81 21.43 29.33 -11.99
N ALA A 82 20.72 30.12 -12.82
CA ALA A 82 21.32 30.83 -13.95
C ALA A 82 22.50 31.74 -13.55
N SER A 83 22.46 32.32 -12.34
CA SER A 83 23.56 33.13 -11.82
C SER A 83 24.83 32.31 -11.54
N ALA A 84 24.68 31.14 -10.92
CA ALA A 84 25.78 30.21 -10.65
C ALA A 84 26.32 29.59 -11.95
N HIS A 85 25.45 29.27 -12.90
CA HIS A 85 25.86 28.75 -14.20
C HIS A 85 26.66 29.78 -15.02
N ARG A 86 26.27 31.08 -15.02
CA ARG A 86 27.11 32.14 -15.62
C ARG A 86 28.50 32.24 -14.98
N LYS A 87 28.62 32.00 -13.67
CA LYS A 87 29.89 32.07 -12.92
C LYS A 87 30.79 30.85 -13.13
N TRP A 88 30.23 29.64 -13.12
CA TRP A 88 30.99 28.38 -13.06
C TRP A 88 30.87 27.49 -14.31
N ARG A 89 30.01 27.86 -15.27
CA ARG A 89 29.75 27.12 -16.51
C ARG A 89 29.47 25.64 -16.22
N ARG A 90 30.30 24.73 -16.75
CA ARG A 90 30.18 23.27 -16.56
C ARG A 90 30.96 22.70 -15.38
N LYS A 91 31.74 23.51 -14.64
CA LYS A 91 32.49 23.01 -13.47
C LYS A 91 31.51 22.44 -12.44
N GLY A 92 31.68 21.18 -12.04
CA GLY A 92 30.77 20.50 -11.10
C GLY A 92 29.37 20.25 -11.64
N LEU A 93 29.26 19.92 -12.94
CA LEU A 93 28.06 19.33 -13.52
C LEU A 93 28.27 17.83 -13.79
N LEU A 94 27.23 17.02 -13.55
CA LEU A 94 27.19 15.57 -13.73
C LEU A 94 26.35 15.22 -14.97
N GLU A 95 26.87 14.40 -15.88
CA GLU A 95 26.15 13.94 -17.07
C GLU A 95 25.23 12.75 -16.73
N LEU A 96 23.93 13.01 -16.54
CA LEU A 96 22.98 11.98 -16.12
C LEU A 96 22.33 11.22 -17.29
N GLY A 97 22.05 11.91 -18.39
CA GLY A 97 21.18 11.37 -19.44
C GLY A 97 20.85 12.38 -20.53
N ALA A 98 19.73 12.16 -21.21
CA ALA A 98 19.20 13.02 -22.26
C ALA A 98 17.67 13.05 -22.21
N VAL A 99 17.05 14.10 -22.75
CA VAL A 99 15.58 14.23 -22.82
C VAL A 99 14.98 13.08 -23.63
N GLY A 100 14.03 12.36 -23.04
CA GLY A 100 13.35 11.19 -23.59
C GLY A 100 11.87 11.41 -23.91
N GLU A 101 11.50 12.64 -24.27
CA GLU A 101 10.16 13.06 -24.71
C GLU A 101 10.29 14.02 -25.89
N HIS A 102 9.27 14.08 -26.75
CA HIS A 102 9.13 15.16 -27.74
C HIS A 102 8.28 16.29 -27.17
N GLN A 103 8.62 17.54 -27.51
CA GLN A 103 7.76 18.69 -27.22
C GLN A 103 6.87 19.03 -28.42
N LYS A 104 5.55 18.93 -28.24
CA LYS A 104 4.57 19.34 -29.25
C LYS A 104 4.32 20.86 -29.27
N GLY A 105 4.82 21.59 -28.27
CA GLY A 105 4.82 23.05 -28.23
C GLY A 105 6.18 23.58 -27.78
N GLY A 106 6.76 24.50 -28.55
CA GLY A 106 8.09 25.06 -28.31
C GLY A 106 9.18 24.44 -29.21
N GLU A 107 10.43 24.57 -28.79
CA GLU A 107 11.56 23.86 -29.42
C GLU A 107 11.61 22.43 -28.89
N ASP A 108 11.64 21.45 -29.78
CA ASP A 108 11.83 20.06 -29.37
C ASP A 108 13.25 19.82 -28.84
N LEU A 109 13.32 19.26 -27.63
CA LEU A 109 14.58 19.01 -26.92
C LEU A 109 14.95 17.53 -26.87
N PHE A 110 14.18 16.64 -27.53
CA PHE A 110 14.47 15.21 -27.59
C PHE A 110 15.95 14.92 -27.93
N GLY A 111 16.56 13.99 -27.19
CA GLY A 111 17.96 13.62 -27.31
C GLY A 111 18.97 14.62 -26.72
N ARG A 112 18.57 15.84 -26.31
CA ARG A 112 19.50 16.82 -25.75
C ARG A 112 20.00 16.39 -24.37
N LYS A 113 21.32 16.42 -24.17
CA LYS A 113 21.98 15.95 -22.94
C LYS A 113 21.60 16.82 -21.73
N VAL A 114 21.40 16.15 -20.60
CA VAL A 114 20.97 16.73 -19.32
C VAL A 114 22.09 16.59 -18.30
N LEU A 115 22.47 17.72 -17.71
CA LEU A 115 23.52 17.88 -16.73
C LEU A 115 22.94 18.30 -15.38
N LEU A 116 23.34 17.66 -14.29
CA LEU A 116 22.93 18.01 -12.92
C LEU A 116 24.01 18.80 -12.20
N ASP A 117 23.63 19.78 -11.38
CA ASP A 117 24.54 20.37 -10.41
C ASP A 117 25.06 19.38 -9.35
N ALA A 118 26.36 19.45 -9.08
CA ALA A 118 26.98 18.87 -7.90
C ALA A 118 27.83 19.88 -7.12
N ALA A 119 27.80 21.16 -7.48
CA ALA A 119 28.47 22.22 -6.74
C ALA A 119 27.68 22.61 -5.47
N PHE A 120 26.36 22.50 -5.49
CA PHE A 120 25.51 22.57 -4.31
C PHE A 120 25.04 21.17 -3.86
N PRO A 121 24.84 20.95 -2.55
CA PRO A 121 24.27 19.71 -2.05
C PRO A 121 22.75 19.64 -2.35
N HIS A 122 22.33 18.46 -2.80
CA HIS A 122 20.94 18.13 -3.15
C HIS A 122 20.41 16.97 -2.30
N ILE A 123 19.09 16.86 -2.22
CA ILE A 123 18.36 15.75 -1.59
C ILE A 123 17.56 15.04 -2.69
N ILE A 124 18.20 14.04 -3.30
CA ILE A 124 17.73 13.36 -4.51
C ILE A 124 16.98 12.09 -4.13
N PHE A 125 15.78 11.89 -4.68
CA PHE A 125 14.98 10.68 -4.49
C PHE A 125 14.80 9.90 -5.78
N ILE A 126 15.09 8.60 -5.75
CA ILE A 126 15.03 7.68 -6.90
C ILE A 126 14.07 6.54 -6.57
N CYS A 127 12.98 6.38 -7.32
CA CYS A 127 11.99 5.31 -7.09
C CYS A 127 11.64 4.53 -8.36
N GLY A 128 11.04 3.35 -8.20
CA GLY A 128 10.70 2.43 -9.30
C GLY A 128 10.71 0.96 -8.90
N LYS A 129 10.01 0.08 -9.63
CA LYS A 129 9.92 -1.37 -9.34
C LYS A 129 11.27 -2.09 -9.48
N ARG A 130 11.34 -3.38 -9.11
CA ARG A 130 12.53 -4.22 -9.35
C ARG A 130 12.91 -4.19 -10.84
N GLY A 131 14.20 -4.04 -11.15
CA GLY A 131 14.68 -3.98 -12.53
C GLY A 131 14.40 -2.68 -13.30
N SER A 132 13.76 -1.67 -12.70
CA SER A 132 13.40 -0.42 -13.39
C SER A 132 14.58 0.48 -13.80
N GLY A 133 15.72 0.35 -13.11
CA GLY A 133 16.92 1.16 -13.32
C GLY A 133 17.45 1.90 -12.09
N LYS A 134 16.75 1.93 -10.93
CA LYS A 134 17.17 2.72 -9.74
C LYS A 134 18.64 2.58 -9.33
N SER A 135 19.11 1.37 -9.02
CA SER A 135 20.50 1.13 -8.58
C SER A 135 21.51 1.31 -9.72
N TYR A 136 21.04 1.27 -10.97
CA TYR A 136 21.81 1.66 -12.15
C TYR A 136 21.99 3.19 -12.16
N THR A 137 20.91 3.96 -11.96
CA THR A 137 20.91 5.42 -11.75
C THR A 137 21.77 5.85 -10.56
N LEU A 138 21.64 5.21 -9.40
CA LEU A 138 22.49 5.47 -8.23
C LEU A 138 23.98 5.21 -8.55
N GLY A 139 24.26 4.22 -9.39
CA GLY A 139 25.60 3.98 -9.94
C GLY A 139 26.09 5.10 -10.86
N ILE A 140 25.23 5.65 -11.73
CA ILE A 140 25.56 6.81 -12.59
C ILE A 140 25.96 8.02 -11.74
N PHE A 141 25.25 8.28 -10.64
CA PHE A 141 25.63 9.34 -9.69
C PHE A 141 27.04 9.11 -9.12
N ALA A 142 27.35 7.91 -8.65
CA ALA A 142 28.69 7.59 -8.14
C ALA A 142 29.78 7.73 -9.22
N GLU A 143 29.53 7.23 -10.44
CA GLU A 143 30.43 7.37 -11.59
C GLU A 143 30.71 8.85 -11.92
N GLU A 144 29.68 9.68 -12.02
CA GLU A 144 29.82 11.10 -12.36
C GLU A 144 30.50 11.89 -11.24
N LEU A 145 30.19 11.64 -9.97
CA LEU A 145 30.81 12.33 -8.84
C LEU A 145 32.32 12.08 -8.82
N MET A 146 32.76 10.83 -8.98
CA MET A 146 34.19 10.49 -9.10
C MET A 146 34.81 11.11 -10.37
N ARG A 147 34.16 10.97 -11.53
CA ARG A 147 34.64 11.51 -12.83
C ARG A 147 34.77 13.04 -12.84
N SER A 148 33.87 13.75 -12.15
CA SER A 148 33.85 15.21 -12.11
C SER A 148 35.07 15.84 -11.41
N ALA A 149 35.76 15.05 -10.58
CA ALA A 149 36.98 15.40 -9.86
C ALA A 149 36.90 16.68 -8.99
N ILE A 150 35.69 17.13 -8.59
CA ILE A 150 35.46 18.41 -7.90
C ILE A 150 35.80 18.44 -6.41
N GLY A 151 36.37 17.37 -5.86
CA GLY A 151 36.77 17.24 -4.46
C GLY A 151 35.72 16.59 -3.55
N VAL A 152 34.62 16.08 -4.10
CA VAL A 152 33.55 15.42 -3.33
C VAL A 152 33.95 14.00 -2.96
N GLY A 153 33.73 13.62 -1.70
CA GLY A 153 33.74 12.22 -1.26
C GLY A 153 32.37 11.57 -1.39
N VAL A 154 32.31 10.31 -1.79
CA VAL A 154 31.05 9.57 -1.97
C VAL A 154 31.00 8.41 -0.99
N ILE A 155 29.92 8.27 -0.25
CA ILE A 155 29.65 7.11 0.60
C ILE A 155 28.41 6.42 0.02
N ILE A 156 28.50 5.12 -0.27
CA ILE A 156 27.38 4.29 -0.73
C ILE A 156 27.05 3.27 0.34
N VAL A 157 25.86 3.34 0.93
CA VAL A 157 25.33 2.27 1.78
C VAL A 157 24.65 1.25 0.88
N ASP A 158 25.13 0.00 0.93
CA ASP A 158 24.71 -1.08 0.04
C ASP A 158 24.12 -2.27 0.82
N PRO A 159 22.80 -2.32 1.02
CA PRO A 159 22.12 -3.46 1.64
C PRO A 159 21.99 -4.70 0.73
N ILE A 160 22.38 -4.63 -0.55
CA ILE A 160 22.23 -5.72 -1.52
C ILE A 160 23.59 -6.37 -1.88
N GLY A 161 24.68 -5.61 -1.84
CA GLY A 161 26.03 -6.09 -2.15
C GLY A 161 26.34 -6.08 -3.64
N ILE A 162 25.97 -5.01 -4.36
CA ILE A 162 26.15 -4.87 -5.82
C ILE A 162 27.12 -3.76 -6.25
N PHE A 163 27.39 -2.75 -5.41
CA PHE A 163 28.19 -1.58 -5.82
C PHE A 163 29.70 -1.84 -5.90
N TRP A 164 30.20 -2.94 -5.33
CA TRP A 164 31.57 -3.44 -5.56
C TRP A 164 31.93 -3.58 -7.06
N SER A 165 30.90 -3.73 -7.91
CA SER A 165 31.02 -3.86 -9.37
C SER A 165 31.50 -2.59 -10.08
N LEU A 166 31.42 -1.40 -9.46
CA LEU A 166 31.95 -0.12 -9.98
C LEU A 166 33.43 -0.20 -10.38
N ARG A 167 34.22 -1.04 -9.69
CA ARG A 167 35.65 -1.31 -9.97
C ARG A 167 35.89 -2.00 -11.31
N ASN A 168 34.85 -2.53 -11.96
CA ASN A 168 34.97 -3.27 -13.23
C ASN A 168 34.45 -2.44 -14.41
N LYS A 169 35.15 -2.46 -15.55
CA LYS A 169 34.65 -1.87 -16.80
C LYS A 169 33.39 -2.59 -17.25
N ASN A 170 32.44 -1.88 -17.86
CA ASN A 170 31.23 -2.51 -18.41
C ASN A 170 31.61 -3.64 -19.41
N ARG A 171 31.07 -4.84 -19.15
CA ARG A 171 31.39 -6.06 -19.92
C ARG A 171 30.28 -6.47 -20.87
N SER A 172 29.07 -5.93 -20.70
CA SER A 172 27.89 -6.25 -21.53
C SER A 172 28.11 -5.82 -22.98
N ARG A 173 27.91 -6.74 -23.94
CA ARG A 173 28.05 -6.43 -25.38
C ARG A 173 27.01 -5.40 -25.82
N LYS A 174 25.77 -5.54 -25.36
CA LYS A 174 24.66 -4.62 -25.63
C LYS A 174 24.93 -3.23 -25.06
N GLU A 175 25.40 -3.12 -23.82
CA GLU A 175 25.68 -1.80 -23.22
C GLU A 175 26.90 -1.11 -23.83
N LYS A 176 27.90 -1.84 -24.33
CA LYS A 176 29.02 -1.26 -25.09
C LYS A 176 28.56 -0.57 -26.37
N GLU A 177 27.55 -1.12 -27.04
CA GLU A 177 26.95 -0.51 -28.22
C GLU A 177 26.14 0.75 -27.87
N ILE A 178 25.38 0.71 -26.78
CA ILE A 178 24.66 1.89 -26.27
C ILE A 178 25.66 2.98 -25.82
N LEU A 179 26.74 2.63 -25.11
CA LEU A 179 27.84 3.56 -24.77
C LEU A 179 28.38 4.25 -26.03
N ARG A 180 28.64 3.49 -27.10
CA ARG A 180 29.08 4.06 -28.38
C ARG A 180 28.07 5.03 -28.98
N LYS A 181 26.76 4.72 -28.99
CA LYS A 181 25.70 5.67 -29.43
C LYS A 181 25.71 6.98 -28.64
N TRP A 182 26.09 6.92 -27.36
CA TRP A 182 26.15 8.09 -26.45
C TRP A 182 27.46 8.90 -26.54
N GLY A 183 28.43 8.46 -27.36
CA GLY A 183 29.79 9.03 -27.43
C GLY A 183 30.68 8.64 -26.25
N LEU A 184 30.35 7.54 -25.55
CA LEU A 184 30.99 7.10 -24.30
C LEU A 184 31.76 5.77 -24.50
N GLN A 185 32.74 5.51 -23.64
CA GLN A 185 33.56 4.29 -23.65
C GLN A 185 33.57 3.60 -22.27
N PRO A 186 33.60 2.26 -22.19
CA PRO A 186 33.62 1.55 -20.90
C PRO A 186 34.80 1.94 -20.00
N HIS A 187 34.50 2.34 -18.77
CA HIS A 187 35.47 2.77 -17.77
C HIS A 187 35.26 2.04 -16.42
N SER A 188 36.31 1.95 -15.62
CA SER A 188 36.34 1.24 -14.33
C SER A 188 36.88 2.18 -13.27
N PHE A 189 36.30 2.17 -12.09
CA PHE A 189 36.71 3.03 -10.98
C PHE A 189 37.45 2.20 -9.92
N PRO A 190 38.72 1.80 -10.14
CA PRO A 190 39.49 0.98 -9.19
C PRO A 190 39.73 1.68 -7.84
N GLU A 191 39.60 2.99 -7.78
CA GLU A 191 39.69 3.81 -6.57
C GLU A 191 38.53 3.64 -5.59
N VAL A 192 37.44 2.95 -5.99
CA VAL A 192 36.32 2.59 -5.13
C VAL A 192 36.79 1.65 -4.01
N LYS A 193 36.60 2.03 -2.75
CA LYS A 193 36.92 1.22 -1.56
C LYS A 193 35.67 0.49 -1.09
N VAL A 194 35.71 -0.82 -0.89
CA VAL A 194 34.58 -1.61 -0.35
C VAL A 194 34.92 -2.04 1.07
N LEU A 195 34.09 -1.66 2.03
CA LEU A 195 34.25 -1.94 3.46
C LEU A 195 33.06 -2.74 3.99
N VAL A 196 33.33 -3.80 4.75
CA VAL A 196 32.32 -4.63 5.46
C VAL A 196 32.46 -4.46 6.98
N PRO A 197 31.42 -4.68 7.80
CA PRO A 197 31.58 -4.73 9.24
C PRO A 197 32.61 -5.78 9.67
N GLU A 198 33.37 -5.52 10.72
CA GLU A 198 34.43 -6.39 11.22
C GLU A 198 33.94 -7.83 11.53
N GLY A 199 32.74 -7.98 12.08
CA GLY A 199 32.08 -9.27 12.34
C GLY A 199 31.54 -9.99 11.09
N SER A 200 31.49 -9.32 9.94
CA SER A 200 31.08 -9.91 8.65
C SER A 200 32.24 -10.62 7.93
N MET A 201 33.47 -10.54 8.46
CA MET A 201 34.65 -11.25 7.95
C MET A 201 34.37 -12.75 7.76
N GLY A 202 34.80 -13.27 6.60
CA GLY A 202 34.66 -14.69 6.24
C GLY A 202 33.29 -15.13 5.67
N GLY A 203 32.24 -14.30 5.75
CA GLY A 203 30.90 -14.66 5.24
C GLY A 203 30.60 -14.24 3.79
N GLY A 204 31.41 -13.37 3.20
CA GLY A 204 31.12 -12.68 1.93
C GLY A 204 31.92 -13.14 0.71
N SER A 205 31.57 -12.61 -0.46
CA SER A 205 32.06 -13.01 -1.80
C SER A 205 33.56 -12.77 -2.11
N GLY A 206 34.37 -12.36 -1.12
CA GLY A 206 35.78 -12.02 -1.30
C GLY A 206 36.06 -10.69 -2.04
N ASN A 207 35.02 -9.88 -2.29
CA ASN A 207 35.12 -8.61 -3.04
C ASN A 207 35.16 -7.36 -2.13
N TYR A 208 35.79 -7.42 -0.96
CA TYR A 208 35.97 -6.26 -0.06
C TYR A 208 37.46 -5.91 0.08
N ASP A 209 37.75 -4.63 0.37
CA ASP A 209 39.12 -4.10 0.50
C ASP A 209 39.56 -3.97 1.96
N GLY A 210 38.62 -4.03 2.91
CA GLY A 210 38.90 -3.99 4.34
C GLY A 210 37.64 -4.09 5.20
N VAL A 211 37.82 -3.93 6.50
CA VAL A 211 36.73 -3.87 7.50
C VAL A 211 36.47 -2.44 7.96
N PHE A 212 35.29 -2.20 8.53
CA PHE A 212 35.02 -1.02 9.34
C PHE A 212 34.33 -1.39 10.66
N SER A 213 34.50 -0.52 11.66
CA SER A 213 33.81 -0.58 12.94
C SER A 213 33.46 0.82 13.45
N ILE A 214 32.58 0.89 14.43
CA ILE A 214 32.01 2.11 15.01
C ILE A 214 32.52 2.24 16.45
N SER A 215 32.92 3.44 16.88
CA SER A 215 33.31 3.62 18.29
C SER A 215 32.09 3.49 19.20
N VAL A 216 32.22 2.74 20.29
CA VAL A 216 31.21 2.71 21.37
C VAL A 216 30.94 4.12 21.92
N GLY A 217 31.91 5.04 21.83
CA GLY A 217 31.76 6.45 22.20
C GLY A 217 30.89 7.29 21.26
N ASP A 218 30.75 6.89 19.99
CA ASP A 218 29.88 7.56 19.00
C ASP A 218 28.38 7.29 19.25
N MET A 219 28.07 6.24 20.03
CA MET A 219 26.71 5.86 20.41
C MET A 219 26.16 6.77 21.50
N HIS A 220 24.96 7.29 21.30
CA HIS A 220 24.15 7.94 22.31
C HIS A 220 23.33 6.91 23.10
N ALA A 221 22.81 7.31 24.26
CA ALA A 221 21.96 6.43 25.07
C ALA A 221 20.69 6.01 24.29
N GLU A 222 20.22 6.87 23.39
CA GLU A 222 19.04 6.70 22.56
C GLU A 222 19.28 5.62 21.48
N ASP A 223 20.45 5.63 20.85
CA ASP A 223 20.84 4.60 19.88
C ASP A 223 20.86 3.23 20.55
N TRP A 224 21.49 3.12 21.71
CA TRP A 224 21.49 1.89 22.53
C TRP A 224 20.07 1.48 22.96
N CYS A 225 19.22 2.44 23.34
CA CYS A 225 17.84 2.17 23.72
C CYS A 225 17.03 1.56 22.58
N GLN A 226 17.12 2.14 21.37
CA GLN A 226 16.41 1.64 20.18
C GLN A 226 16.91 0.25 19.76
N VAL A 227 18.23 0.06 19.75
CA VAL A 227 18.91 -1.19 19.36
C VAL A 227 18.64 -2.36 20.33
N PHE A 228 18.25 -2.05 21.56
CA PHE A 228 17.92 -3.03 22.60
C PHE A 228 16.41 -3.21 22.84
N ASP A 229 15.58 -2.50 22.08
CA ASP A 229 14.14 -2.34 22.26
C ASP A 229 13.77 -2.02 23.72
N VAL A 230 14.39 -0.95 24.26
CA VAL A 230 14.13 -0.45 25.61
C VAL A 230 13.75 1.03 25.60
N ASP A 231 12.71 1.36 26.37
CA ASP A 231 12.26 2.75 26.56
C ASP A 231 13.28 3.53 27.42
N ARG A 232 13.79 4.64 26.87
CA ARG A 232 14.76 5.56 27.49
C ARG A 232 14.37 5.97 28.91
N PHE A 233 13.08 6.14 29.18
CA PHE A 233 12.55 6.62 30.46
C PHE A 233 12.24 5.48 31.45
N ARG A 234 12.51 4.23 31.08
CA ARG A 234 12.44 3.06 31.98
C ARG A 234 13.79 2.80 32.64
N THR A 235 13.78 1.97 33.67
CA THR A 235 14.96 1.61 34.46
C THR A 235 16.12 1.04 33.64
N GLN A 236 15.84 0.35 32.52
CA GLN A 236 16.86 -0.12 31.57
C GLN A 236 17.50 1.05 30.79
N GLY A 237 16.69 1.96 30.23
CA GLY A 237 17.19 3.15 29.52
C GLY A 237 17.96 4.12 30.42
N LEU A 238 17.46 4.36 31.65
CA LEU A 238 18.14 5.17 32.66
C LEU A 238 19.49 4.55 33.09
N LEU A 239 19.57 3.22 33.17
CA LEU A 239 20.84 2.52 33.44
C LEU A 239 21.84 2.73 32.30
N ILE A 240 21.43 2.64 31.04
CA ILE A 240 22.30 2.92 29.88
C ILE A 240 22.88 4.33 29.97
N GLY A 241 22.05 5.34 30.24
CA GLY A 241 22.51 6.73 30.40
C GLY A 241 23.53 6.89 31.53
N THR A 242 23.23 6.31 32.71
CA THR A 242 24.12 6.35 33.88
C THR A 242 25.47 5.68 33.60
N VAL A 243 25.48 4.53 32.92
CA VAL A 243 26.71 3.79 32.56
C VAL A 243 27.57 4.59 31.59
N ILE A 244 26.97 5.21 30.57
CA ILE A 244 27.68 6.08 29.62
C ILE A 244 28.32 7.27 30.35
N GLU A 245 27.60 7.89 31.29
CA GLU A 245 28.11 9.01 32.09
C GLU A 245 29.24 8.58 33.04
N GLU A 246 29.06 7.49 33.79
CA GLU A 246 30.07 6.98 34.73
C GLU A 246 31.33 6.47 34.03
N VAL A 247 31.23 5.80 32.88
CA VAL A 247 32.41 5.36 32.11
C VAL A 247 33.16 6.57 31.53
N ARG A 248 32.46 7.61 31.07
CA ARG A 248 33.07 8.85 30.54
C ARG A 248 33.78 9.64 31.62
N ASN A 249 33.15 9.83 32.78
CA ASN A 249 33.61 10.74 33.83
C ASN A 249 34.42 10.06 34.95
N GLY A 250 34.29 8.74 35.09
CA GLY A 250 34.89 7.94 36.15
C GLY A 250 33.94 7.70 37.32
N TYR A 251 34.13 6.59 38.03
CA TYR A 251 33.23 6.13 39.09
C TYR A 251 33.98 5.42 40.22
N GLU A 252 33.33 5.27 41.37
CA GLU A 252 33.85 4.47 42.48
C GLU A 252 33.41 3.01 42.30
N SER A 253 34.39 2.12 42.24
CA SER A 253 34.23 0.69 41.96
C SER A 253 34.51 -0.12 43.21
N MET A 254 33.62 -1.07 43.51
CA MET A 254 33.82 -2.09 44.55
C MET A 254 34.02 -3.45 43.88
N LYS A 255 35.24 -3.99 43.96
CA LYS A 255 35.59 -5.32 43.44
C LYS A 255 36.31 -6.11 44.51
N GLU A 256 35.85 -7.35 44.78
CA GLU A 256 36.45 -8.25 45.79
C GLU A 256 36.61 -7.60 47.19
N GLY A 257 35.67 -6.74 47.58
CA GLY A 257 35.70 -6.02 48.87
C GLY A 257 36.69 -4.84 48.93
N ARG A 258 37.41 -4.53 47.84
CA ARG A 258 38.26 -3.34 47.74
C ARG A 258 37.51 -2.23 47.00
N ILE A 259 37.59 -1.01 47.55
CA ILE A 259 37.08 0.21 46.91
C ILE A 259 38.24 0.84 46.13
N SER A 260 37.99 1.20 44.87
CA SER A 260 38.96 1.90 44.01
C SER A 260 38.24 2.90 43.11
N ARG A 261 38.91 3.99 42.73
CA ARG A 261 38.35 4.99 41.82
C ARG A 261 38.80 4.72 40.40
N ILE A 262 37.86 4.41 39.51
CA ILE A 262 38.11 4.25 38.08
C ILE A 262 38.16 5.66 37.46
N LYS A 263 39.22 5.94 36.70
CA LYS A 263 39.34 7.21 35.96
C LYS A 263 38.37 7.20 34.78
N GLY A 264 37.76 8.36 34.50
CA GLY A 264 36.94 8.55 33.30
C GLY A 264 37.72 8.30 32.02
N LYS A 265 37.10 7.63 31.06
CA LYS A 265 37.69 7.26 29.77
C LYS A 265 37.37 8.25 28.63
N GLY A 266 36.58 9.29 28.91
CA GLY A 266 36.08 10.17 27.85
C GLY A 266 35.33 9.38 26.77
N ALA A 267 35.53 9.70 25.50
CA ALA A 267 34.87 9.01 24.39
C ALA A 267 35.50 7.64 24.00
N ARG A 268 36.66 7.25 24.55
CA ARG A 268 37.36 6.01 24.17
C ARG A 268 37.20 4.92 25.24
N TYR A 269 36.13 4.16 25.13
CA TYR A 269 35.82 3.00 25.98
C TYR A 269 35.24 1.86 25.15
N SER A 270 35.24 0.64 25.68
CA SER A 270 34.66 -0.53 25.02
C SER A 270 33.32 -0.96 25.66
N ILE A 271 32.68 -2.00 25.12
CA ILE A 271 31.47 -2.56 25.72
C ILE A 271 31.79 -3.28 27.04
N GLU A 272 32.97 -3.91 27.15
CA GLU A 272 33.46 -4.51 28.39
C GLU A 272 33.62 -3.48 29.51
N ASP A 273 33.99 -2.23 29.20
CA ASP A 273 34.01 -1.14 30.18
C ASP A 273 32.61 -0.80 30.70
N MET A 274 31.62 -0.78 29.81
CA MET A 274 30.21 -0.58 30.18
C MET A 274 29.71 -1.72 31.07
N VAL A 275 30.04 -2.97 30.74
CA VAL A 275 29.71 -4.15 31.56
C VAL A 275 30.40 -4.07 32.92
N SER A 276 31.70 -3.77 32.97
CA SER A 276 32.46 -3.65 34.22
C SER A 276 31.96 -2.50 35.11
N CYS A 277 31.46 -1.42 34.51
CA CYS A 277 30.77 -0.35 35.21
C CYS A 277 29.47 -0.87 35.86
N ILE A 278 28.59 -1.55 35.11
CA ILE A 278 27.34 -2.14 35.66
C ILE A 278 27.63 -3.14 36.79
N GLU A 279 28.70 -3.92 36.67
CA GLU A 279 29.06 -4.94 37.66
C GLU A 279 29.68 -4.36 38.93
N THR A 280 30.49 -3.29 38.84
CA THR A 280 31.35 -2.85 39.94
C THR A 280 31.06 -1.46 40.51
N SER A 281 30.33 -0.59 39.79
CA SER A 281 30.01 0.77 40.27
C SER A 281 29.22 0.75 41.57
N MET A 282 29.68 1.51 42.57
CA MET A 282 29.01 1.65 43.86
C MET A 282 27.68 2.39 43.75
N THR A 283 27.55 3.34 42.81
CA THR A 283 26.30 4.04 42.50
C THR A 283 25.27 3.06 41.95
N ILE A 284 25.63 2.35 40.87
CA ILE A 284 24.75 1.42 40.16
C ILE A 284 24.38 0.22 41.05
N ASN A 285 25.29 -0.23 41.91
CA ASN A 285 25.08 -1.35 42.83
C ASN A 285 24.40 -0.98 44.16
N SER A 286 24.19 0.31 44.44
CA SER A 286 23.66 0.79 45.73
C SER A 286 22.30 0.17 46.08
N ARG A 287 22.14 -0.27 47.34
CA ARG A 287 20.89 -0.84 47.87
C ARG A 287 19.79 0.21 48.11
N THR A 288 20.15 1.48 48.26
CA THR A 288 19.23 2.57 48.63
C THR A 288 18.86 3.49 47.47
N GLY A 289 19.62 3.46 46.37
CA GLY A 289 19.37 4.29 45.19
C GLY A 289 19.93 3.77 43.86
N GLY A 290 20.45 2.54 43.82
CA GLY A 290 20.98 1.90 42.61
C GLY A 290 19.95 1.07 41.85
N PHE A 291 20.42 0.33 40.84
CA PHE A 291 19.58 -0.46 39.93
C PHE A 291 19.44 -1.91 40.40
N THR A 292 18.28 -2.54 40.17
CA THR A 292 18.02 -3.91 40.65
C THR A 292 18.94 -4.94 39.99
N PRO A 293 19.33 -6.04 40.67
CA PRO A 293 20.17 -7.09 40.08
C PRO A 293 19.57 -7.77 38.83
N GLN A 294 18.25 -7.70 38.64
CA GLN A 294 17.59 -8.20 37.42
C GLN A 294 17.76 -7.21 36.26
N THR A 295 17.61 -5.91 36.51
CA THR A 295 17.86 -4.84 35.51
C THR A 295 19.32 -4.91 35.04
N ARG A 296 20.27 -5.00 35.98
CA ARG A 296 21.71 -5.09 35.69
C ARG A 296 22.06 -6.31 34.84
N ARG A 297 21.65 -7.52 35.27
CA ARG A 297 21.86 -8.77 34.49
C ARG A 297 21.24 -8.71 33.08
N SER A 298 20.04 -8.14 32.97
CA SER A 298 19.35 -7.98 31.68
C SER A 298 20.07 -7.01 30.74
N MET A 299 20.74 -5.98 31.26
CA MET A 299 21.56 -5.08 30.44
C MET A 299 22.93 -5.69 30.08
N ILE A 300 23.61 -6.34 31.03
CA ILE A 300 24.87 -7.05 30.78
C ILE A 300 24.70 -8.08 29.65
N ALA A 301 23.62 -8.86 29.67
CA ALA A 301 23.33 -9.83 28.61
C ALA A 301 23.19 -9.18 27.22
N ARG A 302 22.52 -8.02 27.12
CA ARG A 302 22.36 -7.28 25.87
C ARG A 302 23.68 -6.66 25.38
N PHE A 303 24.46 -6.07 26.28
CA PHE A 303 25.79 -5.53 25.95
C PHE A 303 26.73 -6.64 25.46
N ASN A 304 26.81 -7.78 26.15
CA ASN A 304 27.60 -8.93 25.71
C ASN A 304 27.15 -9.45 24.33
N ALA A 305 25.85 -9.47 24.04
CA ALA A 305 25.33 -9.83 22.72
C ALA A 305 25.74 -8.82 21.64
N ALA A 306 25.70 -7.51 21.94
CA ALA A 306 26.14 -6.45 21.02
C ALA A 306 27.64 -6.50 20.71
N ASN A 307 28.45 -6.87 21.69
CA ASN A 307 29.89 -7.09 21.51
C ASN A 307 30.18 -8.19 20.48
N GLY A 308 29.36 -9.26 20.50
CA GLY A 308 29.43 -10.36 19.54
C GLY A 308 28.98 -10.01 18.10
N TRP A 309 28.52 -8.78 17.81
CA TRP A 309 28.14 -8.40 16.44
C TRP A 309 29.31 -8.00 15.55
N GLY A 310 30.47 -7.65 16.12
CA GLY A 310 31.62 -7.15 15.36
C GLY A 310 31.30 -5.87 14.56
N ILE A 311 30.44 -5.02 15.11
CA ILE A 311 30.16 -3.66 14.58
C ILE A 311 30.96 -2.62 15.38
N PHE A 312 31.24 -2.89 16.65
CA PHE A 312 31.80 -1.94 17.59
C PHE A 312 33.29 -2.21 17.87
N SER A 313 34.05 -1.14 18.05
CA SER A 313 35.39 -1.16 18.61
C SER A 313 35.59 0.05 19.54
N MET A 314 36.72 0.14 20.23
CA MET A 314 37.01 1.28 21.11
C MET A 314 37.18 2.59 20.31
N ASP A 315 37.97 2.54 19.23
CA ASP A 315 38.36 3.72 18.46
C ASP A 315 37.47 3.96 17.22
N GLY A 316 36.86 2.89 16.67
CA GLY A 316 36.12 2.94 15.41
C GLY A 316 37.02 3.20 14.19
N THR A 317 36.43 3.16 13.00
CA THR A 317 37.11 3.54 11.75
C THR A 317 37.13 5.07 11.60
N PRO A 318 38.28 5.70 11.33
CA PRO A 318 38.38 7.14 11.10
C PRO A 318 37.56 7.60 9.89
N LEU A 319 36.95 8.79 9.94
CA LEU A 319 36.14 9.28 8.81
C LEU A 319 36.94 9.49 7.53
N LYS A 320 38.24 9.84 7.60
CA LYS A 320 39.13 9.96 6.43
C LYS A 320 39.30 8.64 5.67
N GLU A 321 39.12 7.50 6.34
CA GLU A 321 39.12 6.18 5.69
C GLU A 321 37.80 5.82 5.00
N ILE A 322 36.73 6.54 5.31
CA ILE A 322 35.37 6.32 4.82
C ILE A 322 35.01 7.35 3.74
N THR A 323 35.41 8.61 3.88
CA THR A 323 35.22 9.67 2.87
C THR A 323 36.56 10.32 2.52
N SER A 324 36.82 10.44 1.23
CA SER A 324 38.05 10.99 0.65
C SER A 324 37.72 11.70 -0.66
N PRO A 325 38.39 12.83 -1.00
CA PRO A 325 38.09 13.58 -2.21
C PRO A 325 38.17 12.72 -3.47
N ASN A 326 37.17 12.82 -4.35
CA ASN A 326 37.09 12.14 -5.65
C ASN A 326 37.07 10.60 -5.57
N ARG A 327 36.72 10.02 -4.43
CA ARG A 327 36.62 8.56 -4.23
C ARG A 327 35.25 8.18 -3.69
N ALA A 328 34.78 6.99 -4.08
CA ALA A 328 33.61 6.37 -3.47
C ALA A 328 34.01 5.25 -2.51
N THR A 329 33.37 5.21 -1.35
CA THR A 329 33.44 4.10 -0.40
C THR A 329 32.09 3.41 -0.35
N VAL A 330 32.06 2.11 -0.64
CA VAL A 330 30.88 1.26 -0.47
C VAL A 330 30.95 0.66 0.94
N LEU A 331 29.97 1.01 1.78
CA LEU A 331 29.68 0.33 3.04
C LEU A 331 28.74 -0.83 2.72
N ASP A 332 29.32 -2.01 2.51
CA ASP A 332 28.57 -3.24 2.23
C ASP A 332 27.98 -3.76 3.53
N VAL A 333 26.67 -3.56 3.67
CA VAL A 333 25.86 -4.00 4.82
C VAL A 333 24.86 -5.08 4.39
N SER A 334 25.18 -5.79 3.30
CA SER A 334 24.31 -6.82 2.72
C SER A 334 24.20 -8.09 3.56
N ASP A 335 25.16 -8.36 4.45
CA ASP A 335 25.19 -9.52 5.35
C ASP A 335 23.84 -9.72 6.08
N PRO A 336 23.11 -10.81 5.82
CA PRO A 336 21.80 -11.05 6.45
C PRO A 336 21.84 -11.10 7.98
N ARG A 337 23.00 -11.42 8.57
CA ARG A 337 23.19 -11.52 10.04
C ARG A 337 23.16 -10.16 10.75
N LEU A 338 23.28 -9.07 9.99
CA LEU A 338 23.12 -7.72 10.53
C LEU A 338 21.65 -7.46 10.89
N GLY A 339 20.72 -7.73 9.96
CA GLY A 339 19.33 -7.29 10.09
C GLY A 339 19.18 -5.76 10.00
N ASP A 340 17.96 -5.30 9.81
CA ASP A 340 17.67 -3.92 9.40
C ASP A 340 17.92 -2.88 10.49
N GLU A 341 17.82 -3.28 11.76
CA GLU A 341 18.13 -2.43 12.91
C GLU A 341 19.63 -2.11 13.00
N LYS A 342 20.52 -3.07 12.70
CA LYS A 342 21.97 -2.83 12.67
C LYS A 342 22.38 -2.08 11.40
N ARG A 343 21.75 -2.34 10.26
CA ARG A 343 21.95 -1.57 9.01
C ARG A 343 21.58 -0.09 9.18
N SER A 344 20.44 0.19 9.81
CA SER A 344 20.01 1.55 10.12
C SER A 344 20.89 2.20 11.19
N LEU A 345 21.31 1.47 12.23
CA LEU A 345 22.30 1.95 13.20
C LEU A 345 23.61 2.42 12.55
N ILE A 346 24.22 1.55 11.72
CA ILE A 346 25.45 1.89 10.99
C ILE A 346 25.24 3.15 10.16
N THR A 347 24.14 3.22 9.40
CA THR A 347 23.86 4.35 8.51
C THR A 347 23.64 5.66 9.28
N GLY A 348 22.88 5.63 10.37
CA GLY A 348 22.60 6.79 11.21
C GLY A 348 23.87 7.38 11.83
N ILE A 349 24.74 6.53 12.37
CA ILE A 349 25.99 6.97 13.00
C ILE A 349 26.94 7.56 11.95
N ILE A 350 27.09 6.93 10.78
CA ILE A 350 27.92 7.48 9.70
C ILE A 350 27.38 8.84 9.23
N ALA A 351 26.07 8.99 9.04
CA ALA A 351 25.46 10.28 8.68
C ALA A 351 25.73 11.36 9.75
N ARG A 352 25.50 11.04 11.03
CA ARG A 352 25.73 11.95 12.16
C ARG A 352 27.20 12.37 12.30
N LYS A 353 28.13 11.43 12.16
CA LYS A 353 29.58 11.70 12.19
C LYS A 353 30.02 12.58 11.02
N VAL A 354 29.60 12.27 9.78
CA VAL A 354 29.94 13.07 8.59
C VAL A 354 29.38 14.49 8.69
N LEU A 355 28.12 14.65 9.10
CA LEU A 355 27.49 15.97 9.29
C LEU A 355 28.26 16.78 10.36
N SER A 356 28.56 16.16 11.50
CA SER A 356 29.29 16.79 12.59
C SER A 356 30.68 17.25 12.15
N ALA A 357 31.45 16.39 11.49
CA ALA A 357 32.79 16.73 11.03
C ALA A 357 32.78 17.84 9.96
N ARG A 358 31.82 17.85 9.02
CA ARG A 358 31.67 18.97 8.07
C ARG A 358 31.20 20.28 8.71
N ILE A 359 30.35 20.24 9.74
CA ILE A 359 30.00 21.46 10.51
C ILE A 359 31.25 22.06 11.18
N HIS A 360 32.12 21.23 11.75
CA HIS A 360 33.39 21.69 12.34
C HIS A 360 34.37 22.19 11.27
N THR A 361 34.49 21.48 10.14
CA THR A 361 35.36 21.89 9.04
C THR A 361 34.96 23.26 8.50
N VAL A 362 33.68 23.49 8.19
CA VAL A 362 33.19 24.80 7.68
C VAL A 362 33.41 25.93 8.68
N ARG A 363 33.27 25.67 10.00
CA ARG A 363 33.56 26.69 11.02
C ARG A 363 35.03 27.10 11.05
N LYS A 364 35.96 26.18 10.78
CA LYS A 364 37.40 26.48 10.64
C LYS A 364 37.70 27.20 9.31
N GLU A 365 37.13 26.71 8.20
CA GLU A 365 37.21 27.36 6.88
C GLU A 365 36.73 28.84 6.93
N GLU A 366 35.72 29.16 7.76
CA GLU A 366 35.21 30.53 7.98
C GLU A 366 36.05 31.41 8.92
N MET A 367 36.99 30.84 9.69
CA MET A 367 37.84 31.58 10.64
C MET A 367 39.21 31.98 10.05
N GLU A 368 39.50 31.63 8.79
CA GLU A 368 40.79 31.84 8.10
C GLU A 368 42.01 31.25 8.85
N ASP A 369 41.78 30.31 9.77
CA ASP A 369 42.81 29.64 10.56
C ASP A 369 43.43 28.49 9.74
N TYR A 370 44.36 28.86 8.85
CA TYR A 370 44.96 27.97 7.84
C TYR A 370 46.22 27.23 8.30
N ASP A 371 46.77 27.52 9.48
CA ASP A 371 48.16 27.19 9.81
C ASP A 371 48.41 25.75 10.31
N GLU A 372 47.37 24.94 10.55
CA GLU A 372 47.53 23.49 10.76
C GLU A 372 46.53 22.67 9.91
N VAL A 373 47.05 21.70 9.14
CA VAL A 373 46.22 20.74 8.38
C VAL A 373 45.63 19.73 9.35
N ASP A 374 44.45 20.06 9.88
CA ASP A 374 43.75 19.27 10.88
C ASP A 374 43.53 17.80 10.44
N GLU A 375 43.93 16.88 11.32
CA GLU A 375 43.74 15.44 11.15
C GLU A 375 42.25 15.03 11.05
N ASP A 376 41.30 15.88 11.44
CA ASP A 376 39.86 15.63 11.33
C ASP A 376 39.14 16.26 10.11
N THR A 377 39.84 17.02 9.26
CA THR A 377 39.22 17.65 8.06
C THR A 377 38.75 16.61 7.03
N ILE A 378 37.46 16.66 6.64
CA ILE A 378 36.86 15.78 5.61
C ILE A 378 36.23 16.57 4.45
N PRO A 379 36.17 16.00 3.22
CA PRO A 379 35.57 16.67 2.06
C PRO A 379 34.05 16.80 2.15
N VAL A 380 33.51 17.75 1.36
CA VAL A 380 32.09 17.77 0.94
C VAL A 380 31.68 16.34 0.56
N THR A 381 30.64 15.81 1.21
CA THR A 381 30.32 14.37 1.16
C THR A 381 28.90 14.13 0.66
N TRP A 382 28.77 13.22 -0.31
CA TRP A 382 27.51 12.73 -0.84
C TRP A 382 27.23 11.34 -0.26
N LEU A 383 26.11 11.18 0.45
CA LEU A 383 25.65 9.92 1.00
C LEU A 383 24.58 9.33 0.08
N LEU A 384 24.89 8.20 -0.54
CA LEU A 384 24.02 7.43 -1.43
C LEU A 384 23.52 6.20 -0.66
N ILE A 385 22.21 6.00 -0.58
CA ILE A 385 21.59 4.88 0.14
C ILE A 385 20.71 4.12 -0.84
N ASP A 386 21.07 2.87 -1.14
CA ASP A 386 20.16 1.97 -1.86
C ASP A 386 19.20 1.27 -0.91
N GLU A 387 18.02 0.91 -1.41
CA GLU A 387 16.86 0.43 -0.65
C GLU A 387 16.59 1.20 0.66
N ALA A 388 16.49 2.53 0.55
CA ALA A 388 16.26 3.46 1.65
C ALA A 388 15.07 3.10 2.55
N HIS A 389 14.06 2.35 2.08
CA HIS A 389 12.95 1.87 2.91
C HIS A 389 13.36 0.87 4.00
N ILE A 390 14.50 0.18 3.84
CA ILE A 390 15.10 -0.70 4.85
C ILE A 390 15.67 0.13 6.02
N ILE A 391 16.24 1.29 5.70
CA ILE A 391 16.91 2.19 6.65
C ILE A 391 15.91 3.17 7.30
N LEU A 392 14.94 3.64 6.51
CA LEU A 392 13.95 4.68 6.83
C LEU A 392 12.52 4.20 6.50
N PRO A 393 12.00 3.19 7.20
CA PRO A 393 10.63 2.70 6.99
C PRO A 393 9.57 3.75 7.35
N HIS A 394 8.42 3.69 6.68
CA HIS A 394 7.26 4.51 7.01
C HIS A 394 6.66 4.11 8.37
N GLY A 395 6.26 5.10 9.18
CA GLY A 395 5.55 4.89 10.46
C GLY A 395 6.39 4.33 11.62
N ARG A 396 7.64 3.92 11.39
CA ARG A 396 8.57 3.41 12.42
C ARG A 396 9.84 4.28 12.48
N GLN A 397 10.18 4.74 13.68
CA GLN A 397 11.47 5.36 13.96
C GLN A 397 12.58 4.30 13.99
N THR A 398 13.73 4.62 13.42
CA THR A 398 14.96 3.80 13.44
C THR A 398 16.15 4.66 13.91
N PRO A 399 17.29 4.05 14.30
CA PRO A 399 18.50 4.81 14.66
C PRO A 399 19.04 5.72 13.53
N ALA A 400 18.63 5.47 12.28
CA ALA A 400 18.96 6.33 11.15
C ALA A 400 18.03 7.55 10.98
N THR A 401 16.83 7.52 11.57
CA THR A 401 15.74 8.43 11.20
C THR A 401 16.06 9.88 11.53
N GLU A 402 16.35 10.18 12.81
CA GLU A 402 16.71 11.52 13.24
C GLU A 402 17.98 12.02 12.53
N ALA A 403 19.03 11.20 12.50
CA ALA A 403 20.32 11.55 11.88
C ALA A 403 20.22 11.88 10.38
N LEU A 404 19.45 11.11 9.60
CA LEU A 404 19.28 11.38 8.16
C LEU A 404 18.33 12.55 7.89
N VAL A 405 17.31 12.76 8.73
CA VAL A 405 16.45 13.95 8.65
C VAL A 405 17.24 15.22 9.01
N GLU A 406 18.13 15.16 10.00
CA GLU A 406 19.06 16.25 10.32
C GLU A 406 20.06 16.49 9.20
N TYR A 407 20.66 15.42 8.65
CA TYR A 407 21.57 15.47 7.49
C TYR A 407 20.92 16.19 6.29
N ALA A 408 19.65 15.88 5.98
CA ALA A 408 18.93 16.53 4.90
C ALA A 408 18.59 18.01 5.19
N LYS A 409 18.20 18.34 6.43
CA LYS A 409 17.82 19.70 6.83
C LYS A 409 19.02 20.64 6.96
N GLN A 410 20.09 20.18 7.60
CA GLN A 410 21.26 21.00 7.93
C GLN A 410 22.39 20.89 6.91
N GLY A 411 22.45 19.81 6.12
CA GLY A 411 23.57 19.50 5.22
C GLY A 411 23.87 20.53 4.13
N ARG A 412 22.95 21.46 3.87
CA ARG A 412 23.11 22.51 2.85
C ARG A 412 24.32 23.44 3.06
N ARG A 413 24.64 23.84 4.30
CA ARG A 413 25.83 24.67 4.60
C ARG A 413 27.12 23.84 4.75
N PRO A 414 27.12 22.68 5.44
CA PRO A 414 28.31 21.82 5.56
C PRO A 414 28.81 21.18 4.25
N GLY A 415 27.98 21.13 3.20
CA GLY A 415 28.30 20.40 1.97
C GLY A 415 28.01 18.90 2.09
N CYS A 416 26.85 18.57 2.66
CA CYS A 416 26.36 17.22 2.87
C CYS A 416 25.13 17.00 1.98
N ALA A 417 25.26 16.16 0.96
CA ALA A 417 24.18 15.82 0.02
C ALA A 417 23.70 14.39 0.22
N LEU A 418 22.43 14.11 -0.08
CA LEU A 418 21.79 12.82 0.18
C LEU A 418 21.09 12.32 -1.09
N VAL A 419 21.30 11.05 -1.42
CA VAL A 419 20.62 10.37 -2.54
C VAL A 419 19.99 9.09 -2.01
N LEU A 420 18.67 8.97 -2.13
CA LEU A 420 17.89 7.86 -1.61
C LEU A 420 17.25 7.08 -2.76
N ALA A 421 17.59 5.81 -2.92
CA ALA A 421 16.95 4.92 -3.87
C ALA A 421 16.04 3.90 -3.15
N THR A 422 14.84 3.64 -3.66
CA THR A 422 13.92 2.66 -3.04
C THR A 422 12.97 2.00 -4.03
N GLN A 423 12.72 0.70 -3.88
CA GLN A 423 11.65 0.01 -4.60
C GLN A 423 10.25 0.41 -4.15
N ARG A 424 10.09 0.87 -2.90
CA ARG A 424 8.80 1.08 -2.23
C ARG A 424 8.70 2.52 -1.68
N PRO A 425 8.42 3.53 -2.52
CA PRO A 425 8.23 4.90 -2.05
C PRO A 425 7.11 5.02 -1.00
N ALA A 426 6.04 4.22 -1.05
CA ALA A 426 4.98 4.24 -0.03
C ALA A 426 5.44 3.70 1.34
N SER A 427 6.47 2.86 1.38
CA SER A 427 7.04 2.29 2.61
C SER A 427 8.23 3.09 3.17
N THR A 428 8.52 4.28 2.63
CA THR A 428 9.66 5.13 3.05
C THR A 428 9.17 6.30 3.92
N SER A 429 9.97 6.74 4.89
CA SER A 429 9.60 7.80 5.86
C SER A 429 9.14 9.11 5.21
N ASP A 430 7.95 9.58 5.59
CA ASP A 430 7.37 10.81 5.07
C ASP A 430 8.17 12.08 5.43
N GLU A 431 8.93 12.02 6.53
CA GLU A 431 9.76 13.13 7.02
C GLU A 431 10.96 13.36 6.09
N ILE A 432 11.71 12.33 5.72
CA ILE A 432 12.85 12.48 4.80
C ILE A 432 12.39 12.88 3.41
N LEU A 433 11.28 12.27 2.94
CA LEU A 433 10.68 12.58 1.64
C LEU A 433 10.12 14.00 1.55
N SER A 434 10.00 14.73 2.68
CA SER A 434 9.58 16.14 2.67
C SER A 434 10.73 17.11 2.36
N GLN A 435 11.97 16.64 2.39
CA GLN A 435 13.18 17.45 2.17
C GLN A 435 13.74 17.32 0.75
N VAL A 436 13.15 16.45 -0.08
CA VAL A 436 13.55 16.14 -1.46
C VAL A 436 13.39 17.37 -2.36
N ASP A 437 14.47 17.79 -3.02
CA ASP A 437 14.45 18.86 -4.02
C ASP A 437 14.52 18.34 -5.46
N ILE A 438 14.98 17.11 -5.68
CA ILE A 438 15.07 16.47 -6.99
C ILE A 438 14.52 15.03 -6.93
N LEU A 439 13.62 14.69 -7.86
CA LEU A 439 12.99 13.36 -7.96
C LEU A 439 13.28 12.71 -9.31
N LEU A 440 13.56 11.40 -9.30
CA LEU A 440 13.75 10.53 -10.46
C LEU A 440 12.84 9.29 -10.32
N GLY A 441 11.66 9.37 -10.92
CA GLY A 441 10.66 8.30 -10.91
C GLY A 441 10.78 7.39 -12.13
N HIS A 442 11.43 6.23 -11.99
CA HIS A 442 11.35 5.14 -12.98
C HIS A 442 9.98 4.45 -12.93
N ASN A 443 9.73 3.48 -13.82
CA ASN A 443 8.47 2.72 -13.80
C ASN A 443 8.16 2.08 -12.45
N LEU A 444 6.88 2.11 -12.09
CA LEU A 444 6.32 1.56 -10.85
C LEU A 444 5.19 0.59 -11.20
N ALA A 445 4.85 -0.31 -10.28
CA ALA A 445 3.82 -1.33 -10.49
C ALA A 445 2.60 -1.17 -9.58
N LEU A 446 2.79 -0.71 -8.35
CA LEU A 446 1.74 -0.58 -7.35
C LEU A 446 1.16 0.84 -7.35
N GLU A 447 -0.16 0.93 -7.24
CA GLU A 447 -0.88 2.21 -7.28
C GLU A 447 -0.54 3.10 -6.06
N ASP A 448 -0.35 2.49 -4.88
CA ASP A 448 0.09 3.21 -3.68
C ASP A 448 1.49 3.82 -3.83
N ASP A 449 2.41 3.12 -4.50
CA ASP A 449 3.76 3.62 -4.77
C ASP A 449 3.75 4.73 -5.83
N MET A 450 2.93 4.61 -6.88
CA MET A 450 2.73 5.69 -7.86
C MET A 450 2.12 6.93 -7.21
N ASN A 451 1.13 6.76 -6.33
CA ASN A 451 0.55 7.85 -5.57
C ASN A 451 1.52 8.44 -4.54
N ALA A 452 2.38 7.64 -3.92
CA ALA A 452 3.48 8.13 -3.09
C ALA A 452 4.47 8.97 -3.91
N MET A 453 4.88 8.51 -5.10
CA MET A 453 5.73 9.27 -6.02
C MET A 453 5.06 10.59 -6.43
N ARG A 454 3.81 10.57 -6.92
CA ARG A 454 3.03 11.76 -7.32
C ARG A 454 2.94 12.81 -6.22
N ARG A 455 2.70 12.40 -4.96
CA ARG A 455 2.65 13.29 -3.78
C ARG A 455 4.00 13.97 -3.46
N ARG A 456 5.11 13.48 -4.01
CA ARG A 456 6.48 13.93 -3.74
C ARG A 456 7.15 14.62 -4.93
N VAL A 457 6.47 14.74 -6.08
CA VAL A 457 7.02 15.45 -7.24
C VAL A 457 7.17 16.95 -6.91
N PRO A 458 8.40 17.51 -6.90
CA PRO A 458 8.64 18.90 -6.49
C PRO A 458 8.32 19.95 -7.58
N ALA A 459 7.82 19.54 -8.74
CA ALA A 459 7.50 20.37 -9.89
C ALA A 459 6.14 20.00 -10.50
N LYS A 460 5.61 20.82 -11.43
CA LYS A 460 4.34 20.49 -12.12
C LYS A 460 4.49 19.19 -12.91
N LEU A 461 3.68 18.18 -12.60
CA LEU A 461 3.59 16.97 -13.40
C LEU A 461 2.66 17.23 -14.61
N PRO A 462 3.08 16.95 -15.86
CA PRO A 462 2.19 16.91 -17.02
C PRO A 462 1.01 15.95 -16.82
N SER A 463 -0.11 16.26 -17.47
CA SER A 463 -1.30 15.41 -17.56
C SER A 463 -0.96 14.01 -18.07
N GLU A 464 -0.14 13.96 -19.11
CA GLU A 464 0.37 12.77 -19.78
C GLU A 464 1.11 11.83 -18.80
N PHE A 465 1.81 12.39 -17.81
CA PHE A 465 2.58 11.62 -16.81
C PHE A 465 1.79 11.36 -15.52
N SER A 466 0.57 11.91 -15.43
CA SER A 466 -0.29 11.71 -14.27
C SER A 466 -1.00 10.36 -14.33
N ASN A 467 -1.21 9.79 -15.53
CA ASN A 467 -1.80 8.46 -15.72
C ASN A 467 -0.92 7.35 -15.12
N SER A 468 -1.54 6.40 -14.40
CA SER A 468 -0.88 5.22 -13.85
C SER A 468 -0.30 4.30 -14.92
N ASP A 469 -1.02 4.11 -16.03
CA ASP A 469 -0.59 3.19 -17.09
C ASP A 469 0.64 3.72 -17.82
N PHE A 470 0.71 5.05 -17.98
CA PHE A 470 1.92 5.71 -18.44
C PHE A 470 3.11 5.39 -17.50
N ILE A 471 2.95 5.58 -16.18
CA ILE A 471 4.03 5.32 -15.21
C ILE A 471 4.43 3.83 -15.21
N ARG A 472 3.48 2.90 -15.38
CA ARG A 472 3.75 1.46 -15.55
C ARG A 472 4.54 1.17 -16.83
N ALA A 473 4.24 1.88 -17.91
CA ALA A 473 4.82 1.72 -19.25
C ALA A 473 6.17 2.43 -19.47
N ILE A 474 6.62 3.31 -18.56
CA ILE A 474 7.94 3.99 -18.70
C ILE A 474 9.04 2.94 -18.99
N PRO A 475 9.82 3.09 -20.09
CA PRO A 475 10.87 2.15 -20.44
C PRO A 475 11.95 2.02 -19.35
N VAL A 476 12.53 0.83 -19.20
CA VAL A 476 13.66 0.60 -18.29
C VAL A 476 14.83 1.52 -18.65
N GLY A 477 15.41 2.19 -17.65
CA GLY A 477 16.43 3.22 -17.86
C GLY A 477 15.88 4.59 -18.26
N THR A 478 14.55 4.78 -18.32
CA THR A 478 13.91 6.11 -18.38
C THR A 478 13.28 6.44 -17.02
N ALA A 479 13.22 7.73 -16.67
CA ALA A 479 12.61 8.23 -15.46
C ALA A 479 11.91 9.57 -15.69
N ILE A 480 10.83 9.84 -14.97
CA ILE A 480 10.30 11.19 -14.78
C ILE A 480 11.29 11.94 -13.87
N MET A 481 11.95 12.97 -14.41
CA MET A 481 12.78 13.90 -13.66
C MET A 481 11.99 15.13 -13.26
N ALA A 482 12.13 15.53 -11.99
CA ALA A 482 11.55 16.75 -11.44
C ALA A 482 12.56 17.47 -10.53
N ASP A 483 12.56 18.80 -10.55
CA ASP A 483 13.50 19.66 -9.82
C ASP A 483 12.74 20.88 -9.28
N GLN A 484 12.78 21.07 -7.96
CA GLN A 484 12.09 22.16 -7.26
C GLN A 484 12.60 23.56 -7.64
N ARG A 485 13.86 23.66 -8.07
CA ARG A 485 14.66 24.88 -8.00
C ARG A 485 14.88 25.55 -9.36
N THR A 486 14.91 24.76 -10.44
CA THR A 486 15.23 25.29 -11.79
C THR A 486 14.14 25.07 -12.83
N GLN A 487 13.08 24.30 -12.54
CA GLN A 487 12.10 23.89 -13.54
C GLN A 487 10.67 24.33 -13.27
N GLN A 488 9.95 24.54 -14.37
CA GLN A 488 8.50 24.79 -14.36
C GLN A 488 7.68 23.49 -14.32
N ARG A 489 8.23 22.39 -14.87
CA ARG A 489 7.57 21.08 -14.93
C ARG A 489 8.56 19.92 -14.90
N SER A 490 8.02 18.74 -14.59
CA SER A 490 8.70 17.45 -14.76
C SER A 490 8.80 17.07 -16.25
N PHE A 491 9.81 16.28 -16.60
CA PHE A 491 10.07 15.80 -17.96
C PHE A 491 10.65 14.37 -17.96
N LEU A 492 10.63 13.65 -19.06
CA LEU A 492 11.29 12.35 -19.20
C LEU A 492 12.80 12.50 -19.42
N LEU A 493 13.57 11.86 -18.55
CA LEU A 493 15.00 11.67 -18.67
C LEU A 493 15.30 10.21 -19.05
N ARG A 494 15.87 9.98 -20.22
CA ARG A 494 16.50 8.69 -20.57
C ARG A 494 17.90 8.71 -19.98
N MET A 495 18.18 7.81 -19.04
CA MET A 495 19.46 7.74 -18.33
C MET A 495 20.57 7.31 -19.28
N ARG A 496 21.79 7.84 -19.09
CA ARG A 496 22.95 7.39 -19.85
C ARG A 496 23.31 5.93 -19.49
N PRO A 497 23.93 5.15 -20.38
CA PRO A 497 24.53 3.88 -20.00
C PRO A 497 25.68 4.10 -19.00
N ARG A 498 25.89 3.13 -18.10
CA ARG A 498 27.00 3.11 -17.13
C ARG A 498 28.33 2.76 -17.80
N PHE A 499 29.37 3.49 -17.39
CA PHE A 499 30.73 3.19 -17.81
C PHE A 499 31.23 1.86 -17.22
N SER A 500 30.86 1.60 -15.97
CA SER A 500 31.25 0.43 -15.19
C SER A 500 30.23 -0.71 -15.30
N HIS A 501 30.62 -1.89 -14.82
CA HIS A 501 29.77 -3.07 -14.78
C HIS A 501 28.63 -2.90 -13.76
N HIS A 502 27.42 -3.33 -14.12
CA HIS A 502 26.30 -3.42 -13.19
C HIS A 502 26.23 -4.82 -12.55
N GLY A 503 26.42 -4.91 -11.23
CA GLY A 503 26.40 -6.17 -10.48
C GLY A 503 25.01 -6.76 -10.19
N GLY A 504 23.92 -6.03 -10.47
CA GLY A 504 22.55 -6.38 -10.05
C GLY A 504 21.72 -7.22 -11.04
N SER A 505 22.33 -7.75 -12.10
CA SER A 505 21.61 -8.62 -13.05
C SER A 505 21.08 -9.88 -12.36
N SER A 506 19.81 -10.21 -12.59
CA SER A 506 19.19 -11.45 -12.10
C SER A 506 20.04 -12.67 -12.45
N ALA A 507 20.19 -13.59 -11.51
CA ALA A 507 20.87 -14.86 -11.76
C ALA A 507 20.02 -15.70 -12.71
N MET A 508 20.41 -15.75 -13.99
CA MET A 508 19.82 -16.68 -14.94
C MET A 508 20.18 -18.12 -14.53
N PRO A 509 19.26 -19.10 -14.62
CA PRO A 509 19.59 -20.51 -14.49
C PRO A 509 20.72 -20.88 -15.45
N ARG A 510 21.63 -21.76 -15.05
CA ARG A 510 22.87 -22.02 -15.82
C ARG A 510 22.60 -22.46 -17.26
N ALA A 511 21.49 -23.17 -17.50
CA ALA A 511 21.03 -23.58 -18.83
C ALA A 511 20.81 -22.40 -19.79
N PHE A 512 20.36 -21.25 -19.28
CA PHE A 512 20.09 -20.02 -20.03
C PHE A 512 21.22 -18.98 -19.88
N SER A 513 22.37 -19.36 -19.34
CA SER A 513 23.51 -18.45 -19.20
C SER A 513 24.48 -18.61 -20.36
N ASP A 514 24.75 -17.52 -21.10
CA ASP A 514 25.70 -17.44 -22.24
C ASP A 514 27.17 -17.84 -21.90
N ARG A 515 27.44 -18.29 -20.68
CA ARG A 515 28.73 -18.80 -20.23
C ARG A 515 28.99 -20.20 -20.78
N THR A 516 29.18 -20.29 -22.08
CA THR A 516 29.88 -21.39 -22.75
C THR A 516 31.33 -21.46 -22.25
N LYS A 517 31.52 -22.04 -21.06
CA LYS A 517 32.86 -22.42 -20.58
C LYS A 517 33.41 -23.46 -21.56
N LYS A 518 34.32 -23.04 -22.44
CA LYS A 518 35.21 -23.93 -23.18
C LYS A 518 35.76 -24.95 -22.18
N ARG A 519 35.39 -26.23 -22.33
CA ARG A 519 35.94 -27.33 -21.53
C ARG A 519 37.46 -27.28 -21.66
N LYS A 520 38.17 -26.89 -20.61
CA LYS A 520 39.59 -27.22 -20.47
C LYS A 520 39.65 -28.75 -20.47
N LYS A 521 40.38 -29.34 -21.44
CA LYS A 521 40.68 -30.78 -21.39
C LYS A 521 41.37 -31.07 -20.05
N PRO A 522 40.96 -32.12 -19.30
CA PRO A 522 41.70 -32.53 -18.12
C PRO A 522 43.14 -32.93 -18.52
N PRO A 523 44.13 -32.76 -17.62
CA PRO A 523 45.49 -33.19 -17.90
C PRO A 523 45.55 -34.71 -18.05
N VAL A 524 46.41 -35.19 -18.94
CA VAL A 524 46.69 -36.61 -19.13
C VAL A 524 47.63 -37.08 -18.01
N SER A 525 47.21 -38.07 -17.23
CA SER A 525 48.09 -38.76 -16.28
C SER A 525 47.80 -40.26 -16.19
N ALA A 526 48.75 -41.04 -16.73
CA ALA A 526 49.21 -42.39 -16.35
C ALA A 526 48.23 -43.55 -16.02
N ARG A 527 48.55 -44.68 -16.66
CA ARG A 527 47.96 -46.05 -16.63
C ARG A 527 48.07 -46.81 -15.29
N ALA A 528 47.12 -47.73 -15.07
CA ALA A 528 47.31 -49.15 -14.68
C ALA A 528 45.96 -49.90 -14.95
N SER A 529 45.85 -50.84 -15.91
CA SER A 529 45.94 -52.32 -15.75
C SER A 529 45.08 -52.86 -14.60
N ASP A 530 44.01 -53.64 -14.78
CA ASP A 530 43.90 -54.90 -15.55
C ASP A 530 42.48 -55.17 -16.10
N GLY A 531 42.32 -56.24 -16.91
CA GLY A 531 41.08 -56.61 -17.60
C GLY A 531 40.32 -57.81 -17.04
N GLY A 532 39.07 -57.97 -17.48
CA GLY A 532 38.19 -59.11 -17.21
C GLY A 532 37.08 -59.19 -18.26
N VAL A 533 36.82 -60.39 -18.79
CA VAL A 533 36.01 -60.65 -20.01
C VAL A 533 34.59 -61.14 -19.65
N LEU A 534 33.69 -61.16 -20.65
CA LEU A 534 32.49 -62.02 -20.90
C LEU A 534 31.22 -61.18 -21.18
N THR A 535 30.68 -61.11 -22.42
CA THR A 535 29.77 -62.07 -23.12
C THR A 535 28.48 -62.40 -22.33
N GLU A 536 27.27 -62.50 -22.87
CA GLU A 536 26.65 -62.25 -24.18
C GLU A 536 25.10 -62.25 -24.00
N THR A 537 24.33 -61.62 -24.89
CA THR A 537 22.85 -61.80 -25.04
C THR A 537 22.52 -62.97 -25.99
N PRO A 538 21.26 -63.45 -26.16
CA PRO A 538 20.08 -63.47 -25.25
C PRO A 538 19.24 -64.78 -25.26
N GLY A 539 18.42 -64.99 -24.21
CA GLY A 539 17.02 -65.51 -24.32
C GLY A 539 16.71 -67.02 -24.25
N LYS A 540 15.81 -67.42 -23.32
CA LYS A 540 14.47 -68.03 -23.58
C LYS A 540 13.74 -68.54 -22.30
N LEU A 541 12.43 -68.23 -22.23
CA LEU A 541 11.26 -68.95 -21.63
C LEU A 541 11.46 -69.88 -20.40
N GLN A 542 10.62 -69.80 -19.36
CA GLN A 542 9.25 -70.35 -19.40
C GLN A 542 8.22 -69.69 -18.44
N SER A 543 6.94 -69.94 -18.75
CA SER A 543 5.69 -69.66 -18.02
C SER A 543 5.57 -70.39 -16.66
N GLY A 544 4.66 -70.03 -15.74
CA GLY A 544 3.58 -69.02 -15.78
C GLY A 544 2.69 -69.09 -14.53
N GLU A 545 1.38 -68.78 -14.69
CA GLU A 545 0.31 -68.84 -13.68
C GLU A 545 0.27 -67.75 -12.57
N GLU A 546 -0.19 -66.56 -12.94
CA GLU A 546 -1.31 -65.91 -12.22
C GLU A 546 -2.01 -64.92 -13.16
N ALA A 547 -3.00 -65.42 -13.91
CA ALA A 547 -3.70 -64.65 -14.95
C ALA A 547 -5.22 -64.86 -14.84
N THR A 548 -5.89 -64.06 -13.99
CA THR A 548 -7.37 -64.09 -13.90
C THR A 548 -8.04 -62.77 -13.51
N ILE A 549 -7.31 -61.68 -13.26
CA ILE A 549 -7.88 -60.37 -12.89
C ILE A 549 -7.80 -59.33 -14.03
N ASP A 550 -6.77 -59.41 -14.89
CA ASP A 550 -6.50 -58.45 -15.98
C ASP A 550 -7.48 -58.44 -17.18
N ARG A 551 -8.61 -59.15 -17.09
CA ARG A 551 -9.61 -59.21 -18.18
C ARG A 551 -10.93 -58.46 -17.94
N GLN A 552 -11.14 -57.88 -16.75
CA GLN A 552 -12.31 -57.02 -16.50
C GLN A 552 -11.98 -55.53 -16.39
N VAL A 553 -10.73 -55.16 -16.05
CA VAL A 553 -10.30 -53.74 -16.04
C VAL A 553 -9.99 -53.24 -17.47
N ALA A 554 -9.44 -54.11 -18.33
CA ALA A 554 -9.09 -53.79 -19.71
C ALA A 554 -10.28 -53.48 -20.65
N ALA A 555 -11.53 -53.60 -20.18
CA ALA A 555 -12.74 -53.30 -20.94
C ALA A 555 -13.34 -51.91 -20.64
N ALA A 556 -12.88 -51.23 -19.58
CA ALA A 556 -13.37 -49.89 -19.19
C ALA A 556 -12.41 -48.75 -19.59
N ALA A 557 -11.14 -49.06 -19.85
CA ALA A 557 -10.16 -48.12 -20.38
C ALA A 557 -10.30 -48.01 -21.91
N GLY A 558 -11.25 -47.18 -22.37
CA GLY A 558 -11.28 -46.72 -23.76
C GLY A 558 -9.96 -46.04 -24.11
N ALA A 559 -9.39 -46.38 -25.27
CA ALA A 559 -8.09 -45.91 -25.70
C ALA A 559 -8.04 -44.37 -25.77
N VAL A 560 -6.99 -43.78 -25.21
CA VAL A 560 -6.58 -42.40 -25.45
C VAL A 560 -5.11 -42.42 -25.85
N ASP A 561 -4.80 -41.67 -26.89
CA ASP A 561 -3.52 -41.63 -27.60
C ASP A 561 -2.39 -40.96 -26.79
N ASP A 562 -1.18 -40.99 -27.37
CA ASP A 562 0.08 -40.48 -26.83
C ASP A 562 0.01 -39.24 -25.89
N GLY A 563 0.48 -39.43 -24.64
CA GLY A 563 1.59 -38.65 -24.06
C GLY A 563 1.42 -37.15 -23.74
N ASP A 564 0.32 -36.50 -24.07
CA ASP A 564 0.11 -35.07 -23.79
C ASP A 564 -0.87 -34.78 -22.64
N MET A 565 -0.64 -33.65 -21.97
CA MET A 565 -1.50 -33.18 -20.88
C MET A 565 -2.92 -32.93 -21.41
N PRO A 566 -3.98 -33.22 -20.62
CA PRO A 566 -5.34 -32.85 -21.01
C PRO A 566 -5.40 -31.35 -21.33
N GLU A 567 -6.01 -30.98 -22.46
CA GLU A 567 -5.89 -29.64 -23.06
C GLU A 567 -6.30 -28.47 -22.14
N TYR A 568 -7.10 -28.79 -21.11
CA TYR A 568 -7.55 -27.89 -20.06
C TYR A 568 -6.54 -27.73 -18.89
N VAL A 569 -5.69 -28.72 -18.59
CA VAL A 569 -4.68 -28.62 -17.51
C VAL A 569 -3.38 -28.03 -18.07
N ARG A 570 -3.10 -26.77 -17.71
CA ARG A 570 -1.94 -26.02 -18.20
C ARG A 570 -1.05 -25.58 -17.04
N GLU A 571 0.14 -25.07 -17.36
CA GLU A 571 1.01 -24.43 -16.37
C GLU A 571 0.34 -23.18 -15.80
N GLY A 572 0.39 -23.03 -14.48
CA GLY A 572 -0.31 -22.00 -13.71
C GLY A 572 -1.73 -22.37 -13.27
N THR A 573 -2.24 -23.55 -13.63
CA THR A 573 -3.61 -23.98 -13.29
C THR A 573 -3.71 -24.64 -11.90
N SER A 574 -4.76 -24.31 -11.13
CA SER A 574 -5.23 -25.12 -9.99
C SER A 574 -6.43 -26.00 -10.37
N VAL A 575 -6.34 -27.28 -10.03
CA VAL A 575 -7.36 -28.31 -10.24
C VAL A 575 -7.85 -28.82 -8.89
N MET A 576 -9.15 -28.67 -8.64
CA MET A 576 -9.86 -29.24 -7.50
C MET A 576 -10.56 -30.52 -7.93
N ILE A 577 -10.36 -31.61 -7.19
CA ILE A 577 -11.08 -32.87 -7.40
C ILE A 577 -12.02 -33.08 -6.21
N ILE A 578 -13.31 -33.17 -6.47
CA ILE A 578 -14.36 -33.43 -5.46
C ILE A 578 -14.72 -34.91 -5.54
N ASP A 579 -14.51 -35.65 -4.45
CA ASP A 579 -14.80 -37.09 -4.42
C ASP A 579 -15.04 -37.69 -3.02
N GLN A 580 -15.43 -38.96 -2.93
CA GLN A 580 -15.57 -39.75 -1.69
C GLN A 580 -14.37 -40.67 -1.40
N ALA A 581 -13.65 -41.12 -2.41
CA ALA A 581 -12.54 -42.07 -2.32
C ALA A 581 -11.20 -41.41 -2.70
N LEU A 582 -10.10 -42.16 -2.52
CA LEU A 582 -8.79 -41.76 -3.06
C LEU A 582 -8.50 -42.41 -4.42
N GLU A 583 -9.13 -43.56 -4.68
CA GLU A 583 -8.94 -44.38 -5.89
C GLU A 583 -9.41 -43.66 -7.17
N SER A 584 -10.33 -42.71 -7.03
CA SER A 584 -10.81 -41.78 -8.07
C SER A 584 -9.76 -40.80 -8.60
N MET A 585 -8.76 -40.44 -7.79
CA MET A 585 -7.65 -39.60 -8.26
C MET A 585 -6.72 -40.39 -9.19
N VAL A 586 -6.67 -41.72 -9.08
CA VAL A 586 -5.73 -42.56 -9.83
C VAL A 586 -5.98 -42.48 -11.36
N PRO A 587 -7.22 -42.55 -11.87
CA PRO A 587 -7.51 -42.28 -13.29
C PRO A 587 -7.12 -40.88 -13.77
N PHE A 588 -7.26 -39.83 -12.95
CA PHE A 588 -6.84 -38.48 -13.32
C PHE A 588 -5.31 -38.38 -13.37
N LEU A 589 -4.63 -38.84 -12.31
CA LEU A 589 -3.17 -38.84 -12.23
C LEU A 589 -2.53 -39.72 -13.33
N GLY A 590 -3.21 -40.80 -13.72
CA GLY A 590 -2.78 -41.68 -14.82
C GLY A 590 -2.80 -41.02 -16.20
N ARG A 591 -3.67 -40.01 -16.42
CA ARG A 591 -3.76 -39.23 -17.66
C ARG A 591 -2.77 -38.06 -17.72
N LEU A 592 -1.96 -37.86 -16.69
CA LEU A 592 -0.93 -36.81 -16.68
C LEU A 592 0.29 -37.25 -17.49
N LYS A 593 0.97 -36.28 -18.09
CA LYS A 593 2.13 -36.49 -18.95
C LYS A 593 3.25 -37.25 -18.24
N GLU A 594 3.75 -38.29 -18.89
CA GLU A 594 4.81 -39.16 -18.37
C GLU A 594 6.07 -38.35 -18.02
N GLY A 595 6.62 -38.56 -16.83
CA GLY A 595 7.77 -37.81 -16.33
C GLY A 595 7.46 -36.44 -15.72
N THR A 596 6.19 -36.12 -15.46
CA THR A 596 5.79 -34.97 -14.63
C THR A 596 6.26 -35.19 -13.18
N GLU A 597 7.09 -34.29 -12.68
CA GLU A 597 7.66 -34.37 -11.32
C GLU A 597 6.70 -33.73 -10.30
N ALA A 598 6.32 -34.49 -9.27
CA ALA A 598 5.36 -34.05 -8.25
C ALA A 598 5.93 -34.01 -6.82
N ALA A 599 5.42 -33.10 -5.99
CA ALA A 599 5.52 -33.15 -4.54
C ALA A 599 4.15 -33.46 -3.94
N LEU A 600 4.08 -34.51 -3.14
CA LEU A 600 2.86 -34.98 -2.48
C LEU A 600 2.83 -34.53 -1.02
N PHE A 601 1.72 -33.93 -0.60
CA PHE A 601 1.35 -33.71 0.79
C PHE A 601 0.08 -34.52 1.05
N SER A 602 0.15 -35.63 1.81
CA SER A 602 -1.01 -36.50 2.06
C SER A 602 -1.21 -36.80 3.55
N ARG A 603 -2.47 -37.01 3.95
CA ARG A 603 -2.86 -37.63 5.23
C ARG A 603 -2.46 -39.11 5.33
N LEU A 604 -2.27 -39.80 4.21
CA LEU A 604 -1.77 -41.17 4.18
C LEU A 604 -0.23 -41.22 4.27
N PRO A 605 0.33 -42.30 4.82
CA PRO A 605 1.76 -42.57 4.72
C PRO A 605 2.26 -42.54 3.26
N PRO A 606 3.37 -41.84 2.96
CA PRO A 606 4.00 -41.74 1.64
C PRO A 606 4.16 -43.01 0.82
N ASP A 607 4.33 -44.15 1.49
CA ASP A 607 4.49 -45.51 0.96
C ASP A 607 3.16 -46.19 0.57
N GLN A 608 2.04 -45.67 1.07
CA GLN A 608 0.68 -46.24 0.89
C GLN A 608 -0.17 -45.43 -0.10
N TYR A 609 0.39 -44.35 -0.66
CA TYR A 609 -0.33 -43.53 -1.63
C TYR A 609 -0.38 -44.21 -3.02
N PRO A 610 -1.57 -44.38 -3.63
CA PRO A 610 -1.71 -45.09 -4.90
C PRO A 610 -1.20 -44.24 -6.07
N SER A 611 0.09 -44.36 -6.38
CA SER A 611 0.70 -43.75 -7.56
C SER A 611 0.56 -44.67 -8.77
N GLY A 612 -0.33 -44.30 -9.70
CA GLY A 612 -0.38 -44.86 -11.05
C GLY A 612 0.94 -44.66 -11.79
N SER A 613 1.22 -45.52 -12.78
CA SER A 613 2.56 -45.76 -13.33
C SER A 613 3.21 -44.62 -14.15
N SER A 614 2.56 -43.46 -14.31
CA SER A 614 3.04 -42.34 -15.15
C SER A 614 3.58 -41.12 -14.38
N LEU A 615 3.30 -40.98 -13.08
CA LEU A 615 3.65 -39.79 -12.28
C LEU A 615 4.89 -40.01 -11.40
N GLU A 616 5.94 -39.18 -11.56
CA GLU A 616 7.15 -39.28 -10.73
C GLU A 616 7.07 -38.36 -9.50
N ILE A 617 6.56 -38.88 -8.39
CA ILE A 617 6.57 -38.15 -7.12
C ILE A 617 8.02 -38.12 -6.56
N LYS A 618 8.62 -36.93 -6.54
CA LYS A 618 10.01 -36.67 -6.09
C LYS A 618 10.12 -36.35 -4.60
N LYS A 619 9.15 -35.61 -4.05
CA LYS A 619 9.04 -35.30 -2.61
C LYS A 619 7.72 -35.86 -2.08
N ARG A 620 7.73 -36.46 -0.89
CA ARG A 620 6.53 -36.92 -0.19
C ARG A 620 6.56 -36.39 1.23
N PHE A 621 5.45 -35.81 1.66
CA PHE A 621 5.26 -35.25 2.98
C PHE A 621 4.02 -35.87 3.62
N TRP A 622 4.22 -36.50 4.78
CA TRP A 622 3.12 -37.02 5.58
C TRP A 622 2.56 -35.93 6.49
N LEU A 623 1.28 -35.62 6.35
CA LEU A 623 0.58 -34.68 7.24
C LEU A 623 0.31 -35.37 8.58
N SER A 624 1.23 -35.19 9.53
CA SER A 624 1.26 -35.94 10.79
C SER A 624 1.82 -35.10 11.92
N SER A 625 1.21 -35.19 13.11
CA SER A 625 1.69 -34.56 14.34
C SER A 625 2.90 -35.26 14.97
N THR A 626 3.28 -36.44 14.46
CA THR A 626 4.46 -37.18 14.91
C THR A 626 5.73 -36.62 14.27
N PRO A 627 6.75 -36.20 15.04
CA PRO A 627 8.02 -35.74 14.48
C PRO A 627 8.73 -36.85 13.68
N GLY A 628 9.20 -36.53 12.47
CA GLY A 628 9.89 -37.47 11.59
C GLY A 628 10.43 -36.80 10.33
N GLU A 629 11.43 -37.40 9.69
CA GLU A 629 11.95 -36.93 8.40
C GLU A 629 10.89 -37.16 7.32
N GLY A 630 10.47 -36.09 6.62
CA GLY A 630 9.34 -36.14 5.69
C GLY A 630 7.96 -35.97 6.34
N ASN A 631 7.86 -35.68 7.63
CA ASN A 631 6.58 -35.35 8.28
C ASN A 631 6.39 -33.82 8.38
N ILE A 632 5.18 -33.34 8.12
CA ILE A 632 4.76 -31.95 8.35
C ILE A 632 3.55 -31.96 9.28
N SER A 633 3.60 -31.18 10.35
CA SER A 633 2.46 -31.01 11.25
C SER A 633 1.26 -30.39 10.50
N PRO A 634 0.02 -30.89 10.66
CA PRO A 634 -1.15 -30.28 10.01
C PRO A 634 -1.41 -28.84 10.47
N THR A 635 -0.83 -28.39 11.59
CA THR A 635 -0.89 -26.99 12.05
C THR A 635 0.21 -26.11 11.45
N SER A 636 1.23 -26.69 10.82
CA SER A 636 2.34 -25.98 10.17
C SER A 636 2.03 -25.63 8.71
N LEU A 637 0.97 -24.87 8.46
CA LEU A 637 0.59 -24.45 7.10
C LEU A 637 1.72 -23.70 6.36
N GLN A 638 2.59 -23.01 7.11
CA GLN A 638 3.77 -22.33 6.57
C GLN A 638 4.80 -23.30 5.97
N ASP A 639 4.97 -24.50 6.53
CA ASP A 639 5.94 -25.49 6.04
C ASP A 639 5.46 -26.11 4.72
N ILE A 640 4.15 -26.36 4.59
CA ILE A 640 3.52 -26.79 3.32
C ILE A 640 3.78 -25.74 2.21
N SER A 641 3.59 -24.46 2.55
CA SER A 641 3.85 -23.34 1.63
C SER A 641 5.34 -23.23 1.25
N MET A 642 6.24 -23.43 2.19
CA MET A 642 7.69 -23.35 1.99
C MET A 642 8.21 -24.51 1.14
N GLU A 643 7.86 -25.75 1.46
CA GLU A 643 8.30 -26.93 0.69
C GLU A 643 7.73 -26.95 -0.72
N SER A 644 6.50 -26.47 -0.91
CA SER A 644 5.90 -26.27 -2.24
C SER A 644 6.70 -25.24 -3.05
N GLU A 645 7.12 -24.13 -2.44
CA GLU A 645 7.92 -23.10 -3.10
C GLU A 645 9.33 -23.58 -3.47
N VAL A 646 9.99 -24.32 -2.57
CA VAL A 646 11.28 -24.96 -2.85
C VAL A 646 11.14 -25.92 -4.04
N PHE A 647 10.12 -26.79 -4.01
CA PHE A 647 9.90 -27.78 -5.06
C PHE A 647 9.61 -27.15 -6.43
N LEU A 648 8.73 -26.15 -6.48
CA LEU A 648 8.39 -25.41 -7.71
C LEU A 648 9.52 -24.52 -8.23
N SER A 649 10.50 -24.15 -7.39
CA SER A 649 11.61 -23.28 -7.79
C SER A 649 12.77 -24.01 -8.47
N GLU A 650 12.76 -25.35 -8.49
CA GLU A 650 13.81 -26.17 -9.11
C GLU A 650 13.60 -26.38 -10.62
N LYS A 651 12.34 -26.45 -11.10
CA LYS A 651 11.97 -26.73 -12.50
C LYS A 651 10.52 -26.31 -12.79
N GLU A 652 10.28 -25.74 -13.96
CA GLU A 652 8.94 -25.42 -14.51
C GLU A 652 8.17 -26.72 -14.87
N GLY A 653 6.84 -26.64 -14.98
CA GLY A 653 5.98 -27.81 -15.24
C GLY A 653 5.86 -28.81 -14.08
N ARG A 654 6.24 -28.39 -12.86
CA ARG A 654 6.19 -29.23 -11.64
C ARG A 654 4.84 -29.16 -10.93
N MET A 655 4.43 -30.28 -10.32
CA MET A 655 3.12 -30.43 -9.70
C MET A 655 3.19 -30.46 -8.16
N ILE A 656 2.25 -29.78 -7.51
CA ILE A 656 1.94 -29.93 -6.08
C ILE A 656 0.64 -30.72 -5.96
N ILE A 657 0.65 -31.82 -5.20
CA ILE A 657 -0.54 -32.62 -4.88
C ILE A 657 -0.83 -32.47 -3.39
N LEU A 658 -2.03 -31.97 -3.06
CA LEU A 658 -2.50 -31.79 -1.69
C LEU A 658 -3.72 -32.69 -1.41
N ASP A 659 -3.48 -33.79 -0.71
CA ASP A 659 -4.46 -34.80 -0.32
C ASP A 659 -4.64 -34.84 1.21
N GLY A 660 -5.38 -33.87 1.73
CA GLY A 660 -5.66 -33.77 3.16
C GLY A 660 -6.27 -32.43 3.56
N LEU A 661 -6.99 -31.79 2.64
CA LEU A 661 -7.52 -30.45 2.85
C LEU A 661 -8.59 -30.44 3.96
N ASP A 662 -9.39 -31.50 4.02
CA ASP A 662 -10.27 -31.87 5.14
C ASP A 662 -9.52 -31.89 6.48
N TYR A 663 -8.36 -32.54 6.51
CA TYR A 663 -7.53 -32.69 7.70
C TYR A 663 -6.88 -31.36 8.12
N LEU A 664 -6.44 -30.53 7.16
CA LEU A 664 -5.96 -29.18 7.44
C LEU A 664 -7.08 -28.26 7.96
N LEU A 665 -8.28 -28.33 7.39
CA LEU A 665 -9.45 -27.57 7.82
C LEU A 665 -9.84 -27.91 9.26
N ALA A 666 -9.88 -29.20 9.60
CA ALA A 666 -10.19 -29.66 10.95
C ALA A 666 -9.19 -29.16 12.02
N ASN A 667 -7.92 -28.95 11.66
CA ASN A 667 -6.86 -28.53 12.59
C ASN A 667 -6.65 -27.00 12.67
N ASN A 668 -7.05 -26.23 11.64
CA ASN A 668 -6.73 -24.79 11.54
C ASN A 668 -7.95 -23.88 11.32
N GLY A 669 -9.11 -24.44 10.97
CA GLY A 669 -10.27 -23.68 10.53
C GLY A 669 -10.14 -23.10 9.11
N MET A 670 -11.22 -22.51 8.62
CA MET A 670 -11.34 -22.15 7.21
C MET A 670 -10.41 -21.00 6.78
N ALA A 671 -10.30 -19.92 7.56
CA ALA A 671 -9.56 -18.73 7.12
C ALA A 671 -8.04 -18.97 6.92
N PRO A 672 -7.31 -19.69 7.81
CA PRO A 672 -5.91 -20.01 7.57
C PRO A 672 -5.69 -20.97 6.40
N VAL A 673 -6.57 -21.96 6.21
CA VAL A 673 -6.46 -22.90 5.08
C VAL A 673 -6.80 -22.22 3.76
N LYS A 674 -7.82 -21.35 3.72
CA LYS A 674 -8.09 -20.50 2.56
C LYS A 674 -6.85 -19.68 2.19
N LYS A 675 -6.21 -19.04 3.18
CA LYS A 675 -4.98 -18.26 2.96
C LYS A 675 -3.80 -19.13 2.46
N LEU A 676 -3.70 -20.40 2.89
CA LEU A 676 -2.74 -21.34 2.32
C LEU A 676 -3.05 -21.64 0.84
N MET A 677 -4.32 -21.89 0.50
CA MET A 677 -4.74 -22.16 -0.89
C MET A 677 -4.47 -20.97 -1.81
N GLU A 678 -4.83 -19.76 -1.39
CA GLU A 678 -4.50 -18.50 -2.10
C GLU A 678 -3.00 -18.40 -2.40
N VAL A 679 -2.14 -18.71 -1.40
CA VAL A 679 -0.68 -18.64 -1.54
C VAL A 679 -0.10 -19.77 -2.40
N LEU A 680 -0.65 -20.99 -2.32
CA LEU A 680 -0.23 -22.10 -3.19
C LEU A 680 -0.63 -21.84 -4.65
N HIS A 681 -1.81 -21.27 -4.88
CA HIS A 681 -2.30 -20.85 -6.19
C HIS A 681 -1.41 -19.75 -6.79
N GLU A 682 -1.13 -18.68 -6.04
CA GLU A 682 -0.19 -17.62 -6.46
C GLU A 682 1.19 -18.19 -6.82
N LYS A 683 1.72 -19.10 -5.99
CA LYS A 683 3.00 -19.76 -6.24
C LYS A 683 3.00 -20.61 -7.51
N VAL A 684 1.92 -21.35 -7.77
CA VAL A 684 1.79 -22.18 -8.98
C VAL A 684 1.69 -21.32 -10.25
N ILE A 685 0.95 -20.21 -10.21
CA ILE A 685 0.91 -19.22 -11.31
C ILE A 685 2.31 -18.62 -11.56
N VAL A 686 2.97 -18.13 -10.52
CA VAL A 686 4.27 -17.44 -10.63
C VAL A 686 5.42 -18.36 -11.05
N LYS A 687 5.28 -19.68 -10.85
CA LYS A 687 6.33 -20.68 -11.13
C LYS A 687 6.03 -21.58 -12.32
N HIS A 688 4.95 -21.33 -13.06
CA HIS A 688 4.50 -22.22 -14.14
C HIS A 688 4.37 -23.68 -13.68
N GLY A 689 3.84 -23.87 -12.47
CA GLY A 689 3.58 -25.18 -11.87
C GLY A 689 2.16 -25.66 -12.13
N ILE A 690 1.73 -26.71 -11.42
CA ILE A 690 0.34 -27.16 -11.39
C ILE A 690 -0.04 -27.48 -9.94
N LEU A 691 -1.20 -27.02 -9.48
CA LEU A 691 -1.75 -27.39 -8.16
C LEU A 691 -2.89 -28.39 -8.38
N VAL A 692 -2.81 -29.55 -7.74
CA VAL A 692 -3.92 -30.53 -7.68
C VAL A 692 -4.27 -30.72 -6.22
N PHE A 693 -5.53 -30.53 -5.84
CA PHE A 693 -5.98 -30.75 -4.47
C PHE A 693 -7.31 -31.50 -4.40
N ARG A 694 -7.39 -32.45 -3.45
CA ARG A 694 -8.62 -33.21 -3.21
C ARG A 694 -9.48 -32.51 -2.16
N CYS A 695 -10.76 -32.35 -2.45
CA CYS A 695 -11.78 -31.92 -1.52
C CYS A 695 -12.72 -33.10 -1.25
N ASP A 696 -12.83 -33.50 0.02
CA ASP A 696 -13.77 -34.55 0.42
C ASP A 696 -15.22 -34.06 0.18
N SER A 697 -16.01 -34.82 -0.56
CA SER A 697 -17.41 -34.51 -0.87
C SER A 697 -18.35 -34.66 0.33
N GLY A 698 -17.84 -35.07 1.50
CA GLY A 698 -18.50 -34.94 2.80
C GLY A 698 -18.35 -33.57 3.47
N LEU A 699 -17.50 -32.67 2.95
CA LEU A 699 -17.36 -31.29 3.47
C LEU A 699 -18.63 -30.47 3.23
N GLU A 700 -18.94 -29.58 4.18
CA GLU A 700 -20.12 -28.72 4.16
C GLU A 700 -20.22 -27.93 2.82
N PRO A 701 -21.41 -27.83 2.20
CA PRO A 701 -21.57 -27.15 0.90
C PRO A 701 -21.04 -25.71 0.89
N SER A 702 -21.21 -24.96 1.98
CA SER A 702 -20.71 -23.59 2.13
C SER A 702 -19.17 -23.52 2.05
N VAL A 703 -18.48 -24.45 2.70
CA VAL A 703 -17.02 -24.57 2.69
C VAL A 703 -16.54 -25.00 1.30
N ARG A 704 -17.22 -25.96 0.67
CA ARG A 704 -16.90 -26.44 -0.68
C ARG A 704 -17.01 -25.33 -1.73
N GLU A 705 -18.01 -24.47 -1.63
CA GLU A 705 -18.21 -23.38 -2.59
C GLU A 705 -17.11 -22.31 -2.47
N VAL A 706 -16.68 -22.00 -1.25
CA VAL A 706 -15.51 -21.13 -1.05
C VAL A 706 -14.22 -21.78 -1.60
N LEU A 707 -14.03 -23.09 -1.44
CA LEU A 707 -12.87 -23.79 -2.02
C LEU A 707 -12.93 -23.88 -3.56
N ARG A 708 -14.13 -24.05 -4.14
CA ARG A 708 -14.35 -24.00 -5.60
C ARG A 708 -13.93 -22.65 -6.17
N SER A 709 -14.17 -21.54 -5.46
CA SER A 709 -13.72 -20.21 -5.91
C SER A 709 -12.20 -20.00 -5.96
N GLU A 710 -11.40 -20.92 -5.38
CA GLU A 710 -9.93 -20.91 -5.42
C GLU A 710 -9.35 -21.90 -6.46
N ALA A 711 -10.22 -22.60 -7.20
CA ALA A 711 -9.85 -23.54 -8.25
C ALA A 711 -10.10 -22.93 -9.65
N ASN A 712 -9.15 -23.05 -10.57
CA ASN A 712 -9.43 -22.71 -11.98
C ASN A 712 -10.32 -23.79 -12.64
N ILE A 713 -10.16 -25.04 -12.20
CA ILE A 713 -10.86 -26.20 -12.75
C ILE A 713 -11.39 -27.04 -11.60
N VAL A 714 -12.69 -27.34 -11.63
CA VAL A 714 -13.35 -28.23 -10.69
C VAL A 714 -13.74 -29.50 -11.45
N ILE A 715 -13.20 -30.63 -11.02
CA ILE A 715 -13.58 -31.95 -11.51
C ILE A 715 -14.41 -32.62 -10.41
N ASP A 716 -15.72 -32.70 -10.60
CA ASP A 716 -16.62 -33.39 -9.70
C ASP A 716 -16.78 -34.84 -10.17
N THR A 717 -16.08 -35.79 -9.54
CA THR A 717 -16.11 -37.20 -9.96
C THR A 717 -17.36 -37.94 -9.46
N THR A 718 -18.26 -37.27 -8.73
CA THR A 718 -19.54 -37.85 -8.33
C THR A 718 -20.55 -37.95 -9.48
N ASP A 719 -20.36 -37.19 -10.57
CA ASP A 719 -21.27 -37.13 -11.74
C ASP A 719 -20.75 -37.93 -12.97
N SER A 720 -20.36 -39.20 -12.80
CA SER A 720 -20.34 -40.14 -13.94
C SER A 720 -20.50 -41.61 -13.54
N MET A 721 -21.75 -42.08 -13.44
CA MET A 721 -22.06 -43.50 -13.55
C MET A 721 -23.40 -43.81 -14.25
N VAL A 722 -23.73 -43.04 -15.31
CA VAL A 722 -24.82 -43.39 -16.25
C VAL A 722 -24.40 -43.11 -17.71
N ASP A 723 -24.56 -44.14 -18.55
CA ASP A 723 -24.55 -44.18 -20.02
C ASP A 723 -23.40 -43.54 -20.82
N ALA A 724 -22.40 -44.38 -21.10
CA ALA A 724 -21.67 -44.33 -22.35
C ALA A 724 -22.54 -44.82 -23.52
N SER A 725 -23.07 -43.92 -24.36
CA SER A 725 -23.35 -44.24 -25.77
C SER A 725 -23.46 -43.02 -26.69
N VAL A 726 -23.14 -43.23 -27.98
CA VAL A 726 -23.37 -42.37 -29.15
C VAL A 726 -22.32 -41.29 -29.50
N LYS A 727 -21.26 -41.80 -30.15
CA LYS A 727 -20.62 -41.29 -31.39
C LYS A 727 -19.64 -40.10 -31.36
N GLU A 728 -18.37 -40.48 -31.48
CA GLU A 728 -17.37 -39.73 -32.25
C GLU A 728 -17.79 -39.51 -33.73
N LYS A 729 -17.47 -38.33 -34.28
CA LYS A 729 -16.59 -38.11 -35.47
C LYS A 729 -16.96 -36.84 -36.26
N LYS A 730 -16.11 -35.82 -36.18
CA LYS A 730 -15.17 -35.47 -37.28
C LYS A 730 -14.31 -34.23 -36.93
N MET A 731 -12.99 -34.37 -37.09
CA MET A 731 -12.09 -33.25 -37.40
C MET A 731 -12.11 -32.95 -38.92
N GLU A 732 -11.49 -31.83 -39.29
CA GLU A 732 -11.25 -31.29 -40.66
C GLU A 732 -12.52 -30.70 -41.32
N GLU A 733 -12.56 -29.44 -41.76
CA GLU A 733 -11.51 -28.63 -42.42
C GLU A 733 -11.52 -27.14 -42.00
N ILE A 734 -10.40 -26.44 -42.22
CA ILE A 734 -10.27 -24.98 -42.09
C ILE A 734 -10.20 -24.33 -43.49
N PRO A 735 -11.21 -23.57 -43.93
CA PRO A 735 -11.06 -22.55 -44.97
C PRO A 735 -10.73 -21.20 -44.31
N ALA A 736 -9.69 -20.53 -44.81
CA ALA A 736 -9.29 -19.22 -44.28
C ALA A 736 -10.31 -18.12 -44.62
N GLY A 737 -10.82 -17.39 -43.61
CA GLY A 737 -11.81 -16.33 -43.85
C GLY A 737 -12.38 -15.56 -42.65
N SER A 738 -11.55 -14.76 -41.96
CA SER A 738 -11.90 -13.50 -41.25
C SER A 738 -12.78 -13.47 -39.97
N PHE A 739 -12.39 -12.58 -39.02
CA PHE A 739 -13.08 -12.08 -37.78
C PHE A 739 -13.52 -13.13 -36.73
N GLY A 740 -13.40 -12.99 -35.40
CA GLY A 740 -13.26 -11.86 -34.48
C GLY A 740 -14.19 -12.11 -33.26
N GLN A 741 -13.72 -11.91 -32.01
CA GLN A 741 -14.46 -12.08 -30.72
C GLN A 741 -14.91 -13.52 -30.38
N GLY A 742 -15.20 -13.89 -29.12
CA GLY A 742 -15.09 -13.17 -27.83
C GLY A 742 -15.34 -14.14 -26.65
N GLY A 743 -14.94 -13.77 -25.43
CA GLY A 743 -15.26 -14.50 -24.20
C GLY A 743 -16.06 -13.60 -23.26
N ASP A 744 -16.99 -14.18 -22.49
CA ASP A 744 -17.97 -13.44 -21.71
C ASP A 744 -17.35 -12.49 -20.68
N ILE A 745 -17.87 -11.27 -20.64
CA ILE A 745 -17.54 -10.20 -19.69
C ILE A 745 -18.80 -9.92 -18.86
N ASP A 746 -18.68 -9.80 -17.54
CA ASP A 746 -19.79 -9.43 -16.67
C ASP A 746 -20.10 -7.92 -16.79
N VAL A 747 -20.90 -7.60 -17.82
CA VAL A 747 -21.28 -6.24 -18.25
C VAL A 747 -21.92 -5.41 -17.12
N PHE A 748 -22.53 -6.04 -16.12
CA PHE A 748 -23.20 -5.35 -15.03
C PHE A 748 -22.25 -4.56 -14.12
N SER A 749 -21.01 -5.05 -13.94
CA SER A 749 -20.07 -4.47 -12.98
C SER A 749 -19.43 -3.14 -13.42
N ASP A 750 -19.26 -2.94 -14.74
CA ASP A 750 -18.64 -1.72 -15.30
C ASP A 750 -19.63 -0.56 -15.48
N LEU A 751 -20.93 -0.84 -15.66
CA LEU A 751 -21.98 0.17 -15.84
C LEU A 751 -22.55 0.69 -14.51
N GLU A 752 -22.47 -0.07 -13.42
CA GLU A 752 -23.05 0.26 -12.09
C GLU A 752 -22.25 1.36 -11.34
N GLY A 753 -22.22 2.56 -11.93
CA GLY A 753 -21.56 3.75 -11.39
C GLY A 753 -21.17 4.82 -12.41
N ALA A 754 -21.21 4.49 -13.71
CA ALA A 754 -20.93 5.44 -14.80
C ALA A 754 -22.15 6.30 -15.17
N LEU A 755 -23.33 5.68 -15.24
CA LEU A 755 -24.61 6.32 -15.55
C LEU A 755 -25.27 6.86 -14.27
N LYS A 756 -25.92 8.01 -14.34
CA LYS A 756 -26.81 8.46 -13.26
C LYS A 756 -28.21 7.89 -13.46
N ARG A 757 -28.99 7.87 -12.39
CA ARG A 757 -30.42 7.54 -12.44
C ARG A 757 -31.19 8.32 -13.51
N GLU A 758 -30.93 9.62 -13.66
CA GLU A 758 -31.51 10.49 -14.71
C GLU A 758 -31.24 9.96 -16.13
N ASP A 759 -30.08 9.32 -16.34
CA ASP A 759 -29.66 8.79 -17.62
C ASP A 759 -30.30 7.41 -17.88
N LEU A 760 -30.41 6.58 -16.84
CA LEU A 760 -31.12 5.29 -16.88
C LEU A 760 -32.63 5.49 -17.08
N GLU A 761 -33.24 6.47 -16.40
CA GLU A 761 -34.65 6.81 -16.58
C GLU A 761 -34.90 7.33 -18.01
N TRP A 762 -34.02 8.19 -18.54
CA TRP A 762 -34.07 8.61 -19.95
C TRP A 762 -33.89 7.45 -20.94
N MET A 763 -32.97 6.51 -20.67
CA MET A 763 -32.76 5.32 -21.51
C MET A 763 -33.98 4.39 -21.48
N CYS A 764 -34.61 4.19 -20.33
CA CYS A 764 -35.87 3.44 -20.24
C CYS A 764 -37.00 4.15 -21.02
N ASP A 765 -37.17 5.48 -20.87
CA ASP A 765 -38.14 6.26 -21.65
C ASP A 765 -37.89 6.15 -23.17
N VAL A 766 -36.62 6.20 -23.61
CA VAL A 766 -36.22 6.05 -25.02
C VAL A 766 -36.49 4.65 -25.54
N LEU A 767 -36.23 3.60 -24.75
CA LEU A 767 -36.50 2.20 -25.08
C LEU A 767 -37.95 1.77 -24.82
N ASN A 768 -38.82 2.71 -24.39
CA ASN A 768 -40.22 2.47 -24.02
C ASN A 768 -40.39 1.38 -22.92
N LEU A 769 -39.44 1.32 -21.99
CA LEU A 769 -39.39 0.44 -20.83
C LEU A 769 -39.92 1.16 -19.58
N PRO A 770 -40.53 0.44 -18.62
CA PRO A 770 -41.02 1.08 -17.39
C PRO A 770 -39.87 1.71 -16.58
N VAL A 771 -40.05 2.97 -16.21
CA VAL A 771 -39.07 3.83 -15.49
C VAL A 771 -39.11 3.69 -13.96
N ASP A 772 -39.92 2.79 -13.42
CA ASP A 772 -40.05 2.53 -11.98
C ASP A 772 -39.10 1.43 -11.49
N GLY A 773 -38.32 1.72 -10.44
CA GLY A 773 -37.40 0.76 -9.83
C GLY A 773 -36.15 1.41 -9.24
N SER A 774 -35.26 0.56 -8.72
CA SER A 774 -33.88 0.90 -8.43
C SER A 774 -33.06 1.02 -9.71
N ASP A 775 -31.96 1.78 -9.65
CA ASP A 775 -31.06 2.03 -10.78
C ASP A 775 -30.55 0.71 -11.42
N ARG A 776 -30.38 -0.33 -10.59
CA ARG A 776 -30.03 -1.68 -11.02
C ARG A 776 -31.15 -2.39 -11.77
N GLU A 777 -32.40 -2.31 -11.30
CA GLU A 777 -33.56 -2.91 -11.99
C GLU A 777 -33.89 -2.19 -13.32
N LEU A 778 -33.52 -0.91 -13.45
CA LEU A 778 -33.57 -0.17 -14.72
C LEU A 778 -32.46 -0.63 -15.66
N LEU A 779 -31.23 -0.76 -15.17
CA LEU A 779 -30.09 -1.27 -15.94
C LEU A 779 -30.31 -2.72 -16.40
N GLU A 780 -30.78 -3.60 -15.50
CA GLU A 780 -31.18 -4.98 -15.81
C GLU A 780 -32.26 -5.00 -16.90
N ARG A 781 -33.30 -4.16 -16.82
CA ARG A 781 -34.31 -4.02 -17.90
C ARG A 781 -33.72 -3.56 -19.24
N ILE A 782 -32.80 -2.60 -19.22
CA ILE A 782 -32.13 -2.09 -20.42
C ILE A 782 -31.28 -3.20 -21.08
N VAL A 783 -30.49 -3.92 -20.27
CA VAL A 783 -29.61 -5.00 -20.73
C VAL A 783 -30.41 -6.24 -21.16
N GLU A 784 -31.49 -6.61 -20.47
CA GLU A 784 -32.41 -7.67 -20.89
C GLU A 784 -33.11 -7.32 -22.21
N HIS A 785 -33.51 -6.05 -22.38
CA HIS A 785 -34.09 -5.58 -23.64
C HIS A 785 -33.09 -5.70 -24.80
N GLU A 786 -31.84 -5.27 -24.61
CA GLU A 786 -30.76 -5.43 -25.60
C GLU A 786 -30.46 -6.91 -25.91
N SER A 787 -30.38 -7.75 -24.87
CA SER A 787 -30.13 -9.20 -24.95
C SER A 787 -31.26 -9.98 -25.64
N SER A 788 -32.49 -9.44 -25.64
CA SER A 788 -33.66 -10.07 -26.29
C SER A 788 -33.67 -9.92 -27.82
N ILE A 789 -32.78 -9.11 -28.39
CA ILE A 789 -32.69 -8.84 -29.83
C ILE A 789 -31.77 -9.88 -30.50
N SER A 790 -32.30 -11.08 -30.71
CA SER A 790 -31.58 -12.23 -31.29
C SER A 790 -31.20 -12.03 -32.78
N PRO A 791 -30.08 -12.57 -33.28
CA PRO A 791 -29.44 -12.14 -34.52
C PRO A 791 -29.97 -12.86 -35.79
N GLU A 792 -31.25 -12.66 -36.12
CA GLU A 792 -31.82 -13.03 -37.43
C GLU A 792 -32.59 -11.85 -38.05
N ARG A 793 -31.89 -10.83 -38.56
CA ARG A 793 -32.49 -9.72 -39.33
C ARG A 793 -31.64 -9.29 -40.53
N GLU A 794 -32.32 -8.90 -41.60
CA GLU A 794 -31.73 -8.58 -42.90
C GLU A 794 -30.84 -7.32 -42.88
N PRO A 795 -29.80 -7.24 -43.74
CA PRO A 795 -28.87 -6.12 -43.75
C PRO A 795 -29.49 -4.85 -44.36
N GLY A 796 -29.96 -3.92 -43.52
CA GLY A 796 -30.45 -2.62 -44.02
C GLY A 796 -30.88 -1.54 -43.03
N THR A 797 -30.89 -1.78 -41.71
CA THR A 797 -31.59 -0.90 -40.73
C THR A 797 -30.74 -0.20 -39.69
N PHE A 798 -29.40 -0.28 -39.75
CA PHE A 798 -28.49 0.60 -39.00
C PHE A 798 -27.37 1.12 -39.90
N PRO A 799 -26.82 2.33 -39.67
CA PRO A 799 -25.61 2.79 -40.36
C PRO A 799 -24.46 1.79 -40.09
N ALA A 800 -23.84 1.31 -41.17
CA ALA A 800 -23.04 0.09 -41.15
C ALA A 800 -21.95 0.06 -40.06
N GLY A 801 -22.00 -0.97 -39.22
CA GLY A 801 -20.92 -1.32 -38.29
C GLY A 801 -20.95 -0.66 -36.91
N LYS A 802 -22.07 -0.07 -36.46
CA LYS A 802 -22.24 0.41 -35.08
C LYS A 802 -23.39 -0.30 -34.36
N SER A 803 -23.10 -0.81 -33.17
CA SER A 803 -24.08 -1.34 -32.21
C SER A 803 -24.81 -0.22 -31.45
N ALA A 804 -25.88 -0.57 -30.72
CA ALA A 804 -26.56 0.37 -29.83
C ALA A 804 -25.60 0.90 -28.75
N ARG A 805 -24.73 0.03 -28.21
CA ARG A 805 -23.61 0.38 -27.32
C ARG A 805 -22.66 1.44 -27.91
N ASP A 806 -22.24 1.29 -29.16
CA ASP A 806 -21.34 2.28 -29.83
C ASP A 806 -22.00 3.66 -29.98
N LEU A 807 -23.32 3.69 -30.22
CA LEU A 807 -24.10 4.94 -30.29
C LEU A 807 -24.29 5.56 -28.90
N LEU A 808 -24.48 4.74 -27.86
CA LEU A 808 -24.60 5.18 -26.47
C LEU A 808 -23.29 5.77 -25.96
N GLU A 809 -22.16 5.11 -26.22
CA GLU A 809 -20.81 5.56 -25.87
C GLU A 809 -20.48 6.89 -26.58
N SER A 810 -20.76 6.97 -27.89
CA SER A 810 -20.62 8.22 -28.67
C SER A 810 -21.45 9.38 -28.08
N ALA A 811 -22.66 9.12 -27.57
CA ALA A 811 -23.53 10.14 -26.99
C ALA A 811 -23.08 10.57 -25.59
N LEU A 812 -22.51 9.66 -24.79
CA LEU A 812 -21.95 9.95 -23.47
C LEU A 812 -20.67 10.79 -23.58
N GLU A 813 -19.78 10.45 -24.51
CA GLU A 813 -18.57 11.23 -24.82
C GLU A 813 -18.93 12.67 -25.24
N ALA A 814 -19.83 12.81 -26.23
CA ALA A 814 -20.28 14.12 -26.71
C ALA A 814 -20.90 14.98 -25.59
N ARG A 815 -21.65 14.37 -24.66
CA ARG A 815 -22.25 15.06 -23.51
C ARG A 815 -21.20 15.49 -22.48
N GLU A 816 -20.16 14.70 -22.24
CA GLU A 816 -19.08 15.07 -21.33
C GLU A 816 -18.21 16.21 -21.91
N GLU A 817 -17.94 16.20 -23.22
CA GLU A 817 -17.27 17.31 -23.90
C GLU A 817 -18.09 18.61 -23.84
N ASN A 818 -19.41 18.54 -24.06
CA ASN A 818 -20.29 19.70 -24.01
C ASN A 818 -20.36 20.31 -22.59
N GLU A 819 -20.33 19.48 -21.53
CA GLU A 819 -20.18 19.93 -20.13
C GLU A 819 -18.83 20.62 -19.87
N LYS A 820 -17.73 20.12 -20.44
CA LYS A 820 -16.39 20.75 -20.36
C LYS A 820 -16.39 22.10 -21.09
N LEU A 821 -17.02 22.21 -22.26
CA LEU A 821 -17.21 23.47 -22.98
C LEU A 821 -18.02 24.49 -22.15
N LYS A 822 -19.19 24.10 -21.63
CA LYS A 822 -20.07 24.96 -20.83
C LYS A 822 -19.35 25.55 -19.60
N ARG A 823 -18.51 24.76 -18.91
CA ARG A 823 -17.68 25.25 -17.78
C ARG A 823 -16.60 26.24 -18.22
N THR A 824 -15.96 26.00 -19.37
CA THR A 824 -14.92 26.89 -19.93
C THR A 824 -15.51 28.25 -20.33
N ILE A 825 -16.69 28.25 -20.96
CA ILE A 825 -17.45 29.47 -21.29
C ILE A 825 -17.79 30.27 -20.04
N MET A 826 -18.27 29.63 -18.95
CA MET A 826 -18.58 30.34 -17.70
C MET A 826 -17.36 31.02 -17.05
N ASP A 827 -16.19 30.38 -17.08
CA ASP A 827 -14.95 30.92 -16.50
C ASP A 827 -14.42 32.11 -17.32
N LEU A 828 -14.44 32.01 -18.66
CA LEU A 828 -14.08 33.12 -19.55
C LEU A 828 -15.03 34.31 -19.42
N GLU A 829 -16.35 34.06 -19.34
CA GLU A 829 -17.31 35.14 -19.05
C GLU A 829 -17.09 35.77 -17.66
N SER A 830 -16.67 34.99 -16.65
CA SER A 830 -16.34 35.55 -15.33
C SER A 830 -15.15 36.51 -15.41
N LYS A 831 -14.09 36.11 -16.13
CA LYS A 831 -12.91 36.96 -16.38
C LYS A 831 -13.26 38.22 -17.18
N LEU A 832 -14.11 38.09 -18.19
CA LEU A 832 -14.61 39.23 -18.98
C LEU A 832 -15.35 40.24 -18.08
N ARG A 833 -16.27 39.77 -17.24
CA ARG A 833 -16.99 40.61 -16.25
C ARG A 833 -16.06 41.27 -15.24
N GLU A 834 -14.99 40.59 -14.80
CA GLU A 834 -13.98 41.18 -13.92
C GLU A 834 -13.21 42.32 -14.61
N LEU A 835 -12.75 42.12 -15.85
CA LEU A 835 -12.03 43.13 -16.65
C LEU A 835 -12.91 44.37 -16.92
N GLU A 836 -14.15 44.17 -17.37
CA GLU A 836 -15.14 45.25 -17.56
C GLU A 836 -15.46 46.03 -16.26
N SER A 837 -15.35 45.38 -15.10
CA SER A 837 -15.55 46.01 -13.79
C SER A 837 -14.33 46.83 -13.33
N GLY A 838 -13.12 46.44 -13.78
CA GLY A 838 -11.86 47.09 -13.45
C GLY A 838 -11.77 48.52 -14.01
N GLU A 839 -12.12 48.69 -15.29
CA GLU A 839 -12.21 50.00 -15.96
C GLU A 839 -13.09 51.00 -15.20
N LYS A 840 -14.27 50.55 -14.73
CA LYS A 840 -15.24 51.41 -14.03
C LYS A 840 -14.71 51.96 -12.69
N ARG A 841 -13.68 51.35 -12.09
CA ARG A 841 -13.02 51.83 -10.87
C ARG A 841 -11.91 52.87 -11.11
N GLY A 842 -11.50 53.13 -12.36
CA GLY A 842 -10.46 54.11 -12.71
C GLY A 842 -10.85 55.59 -12.51
N LYS A 843 -12.13 55.92 -12.28
CA LYS A 843 -12.61 57.31 -12.13
C LYS A 843 -12.47 57.85 -10.69
N GLY A 844 -11.24 57.92 -10.17
CA GLY A 844 -10.93 58.34 -8.80
C GLY A 844 -9.94 59.50 -8.67
N ARG A 845 -10.42 60.75 -8.72
CA ARG A 845 -9.60 61.99 -8.53
C ARG A 845 -8.73 61.94 -7.26
N LYS A 846 -7.42 62.16 -7.37
CA LYS A 846 -6.56 62.60 -6.25
C LYS A 846 -5.89 63.95 -6.54
N ARG A 847 -6.16 64.94 -5.68
CA ARG A 847 -5.48 66.24 -5.65
C ARG A 847 -4.16 66.10 -4.86
N LYS A 848 -3.10 66.79 -5.29
CA LYS A 848 -2.00 67.25 -4.42
C LYS A 848 -1.67 68.72 -4.70
N LYS A 849 -1.51 69.47 -3.61
CA LYS A 849 -0.82 70.78 -3.49
C LYS A 849 0.54 70.46 -2.82
N LYS A 850 1.63 71.21 -2.96
CA LYS A 850 1.94 72.46 -3.68
C LYS A 850 3.48 72.53 -3.78
N GLY A 851 4.05 72.96 -4.91
CA GLY A 851 5.50 73.15 -5.04
C GLY A 851 5.94 73.21 -6.49
N ARG A 852 6.51 74.36 -6.90
CA ARG A 852 7.07 74.63 -8.25
C ARG A 852 7.93 73.44 -8.74
N GLY A 853 7.80 72.92 -9.95
CA GLY A 853 6.85 73.20 -11.04
C GLY A 853 7.37 72.48 -12.28
N MET A 854 6.54 71.63 -12.91
CA MET A 854 6.98 70.79 -14.04
C MET A 854 5.84 70.63 -15.04
N ILE A 855 6.20 70.68 -16.33
CA ILE A 855 5.33 70.34 -17.45
C ILE A 855 5.21 68.82 -17.49
N LEU A 856 4.01 68.30 -17.73
CA LEU A 856 3.72 66.88 -17.91
C LEU A 856 2.98 66.72 -19.23
N GLU A 857 3.64 66.09 -20.20
CA GLU A 857 3.00 65.55 -21.40
C GLU A 857 2.19 64.29 -21.06
N TRP A 858 1.28 63.90 -21.96
CA TRP A 858 0.36 62.79 -21.75
C TRP A 858 0.93 61.48 -22.26
N GLU A 859 1.15 60.51 -21.37
CA GLU A 859 1.29 59.09 -21.71
C GLU A 859 0.19 58.27 -21.01
N ASP A 860 -1.02 58.24 -21.59
CA ASP A 860 -2.13 57.42 -21.04
C ASP A 860 -3.02 56.77 -22.12
N GLU A 861 -2.66 56.87 -23.41
CA GLU A 861 -3.41 56.22 -24.51
C GLU A 861 -2.98 54.76 -24.73
N GLY A 862 -1.68 54.46 -24.64
CA GLY A 862 -1.15 53.10 -24.90
C GLY A 862 -1.63 52.01 -23.94
N LYS A 863 -2.03 52.36 -22.71
CA LYS A 863 -2.55 51.38 -21.72
C LYS A 863 -4.05 51.08 -21.89
N ARG A 864 -4.80 51.95 -22.56
CA ARG A 864 -6.20 51.68 -22.91
C ARG A 864 -6.29 50.70 -24.06
N GLN A 865 -5.59 50.95 -25.17
CA GLN A 865 -5.58 50.04 -26.32
C GLN A 865 -5.25 48.59 -25.95
N ASP A 866 -4.25 48.35 -25.07
CA ASP A 866 -3.89 46.99 -24.63
C ASP A 866 -4.91 46.33 -23.70
N SER A 867 -5.74 47.14 -23.02
CA SER A 867 -6.83 46.65 -22.16
C SER A 867 -8.10 46.37 -22.97
N ASP A 868 -8.48 47.30 -23.85
CA ASP A 868 -9.64 47.18 -24.75
C ASP A 868 -9.48 45.98 -25.68
N LYS A 869 -8.30 45.82 -26.29
CA LYS A 869 -7.98 44.68 -27.15
C LYS A 869 -8.09 43.35 -26.40
N ARG A 870 -7.66 43.28 -25.14
CA ARG A 870 -7.79 42.08 -24.29
C ARG A 870 -9.24 41.71 -23.99
N ILE A 871 -10.10 42.70 -23.82
CA ILE A 871 -11.55 42.49 -23.62
C ILE A 871 -12.16 41.99 -24.94
N GLU A 872 -11.77 42.55 -26.08
CA GLU A 872 -12.23 42.14 -27.41
C GLU A 872 -11.77 40.71 -27.77
N ASP A 873 -10.50 40.36 -27.53
CA ASP A 873 -9.94 39.02 -27.75
C ASP A 873 -10.70 37.94 -26.93
N ILE A 874 -10.94 38.18 -25.64
CA ILE A 874 -11.67 37.25 -24.76
C ILE A 874 -13.16 37.15 -25.15
N ALA A 875 -13.78 38.27 -25.57
CA ALA A 875 -15.16 38.26 -26.04
C ALA A 875 -15.33 37.48 -27.36
N ALA A 876 -14.34 37.55 -28.26
CA ALA A 876 -14.30 36.76 -29.49
C ALA A 876 -14.15 35.26 -29.20
N GLU A 877 -13.27 34.88 -28.26
CA GLU A 877 -13.09 33.49 -27.82
C GLU A 877 -14.39 32.90 -27.21
N VAL A 878 -15.07 33.67 -26.35
CA VAL A 878 -16.38 33.28 -25.78
C VAL A 878 -17.44 33.09 -26.87
N ARG A 879 -17.47 33.94 -27.91
CA ARG A 879 -18.42 33.79 -29.03
C ARG A 879 -18.14 32.53 -29.83
N MET A 880 -16.88 32.26 -30.18
CA MET A 880 -16.47 31.06 -30.92
C MET A 880 -16.85 29.77 -30.17
N LEU A 881 -16.59 29.70 -28.86
CA LEU A 881 -16.91 28.52 -28.05
C LEU A 881 -18.42 28.29 -27.91
N LYS A 882 -19.24 29.35 -27.88
CA LYS A 882 -20.70 29.23 -27.90
C LYS A 882 -21.24 28.72 -29.24
N GLU A 883 -20.69 29.19 -30.36
CA GLU A 883 -21.06 28.67 -31.69
C GLU A 883 -20.66 27.21 -31.87
N ARG A 884 -19.52 26.79 -31.29
CA ARG A 884 -19.09 25.39 -31.26
C ARG A 884 -20.06 24.50 -30.45
N ALA A 885 -20.38 24.89 -29.21
CA ALA A 885 -21.32 24.15 -28.36
C ALA A 885 -22.69 23.97 -29.01
N LEU A 886 -23.17 24.99 -29.73
CA LEU A 886 -24.46 24.94 -30.45
C LEU A 886 -24.45 23.94 -31.62
N ARG A 887 -23.32 23.75 -32.31
CA ARG A 887 -23.20 22.73 -33.37
C ARG A 887 -23.18 21.33 -32.79
N GLU A 888 -22.37 21.11 -31.74
CA GLU A 888 -22.31 19.82 -31.04
C GLU A 888 -23.67 19.41 -30.45
N GLU A 889 -24.49 20.39 -30.00
CA GLU A 889 -25.87 20.17 -29.54
C GLU A 889 -26.85 19.86 -30.70
N GLN A 890 -26.62 20.41 -31.90
CA GLN A 890 -27.40 20.09 -33.11
C GLN A 890 -27.08 18.70 -33.67
N ASP A 891 -25.81 18.29 -33.66
CA ASP A 891 -25.38 16.96 -34.12
C ASP A 891 -25.93 15.85 -33.20
N LEU A 892 -25.97 16.08 -31.88
CA LEU A 892 -26.62 15.22 -30.89
C LEU A 892 -28.12 15.02 -31.18
N MET A 893 -28.84 16.09 -31.54
CA MET A 893 -30.26 16.03 -31.89
C MET A 893 -30.50 15.30 -33.23
N GLY A 894 -29.56 15.38 -34.18
CA GLY A 894 -29.61 14.62 -35.43
C GLY A 894 -29.52 13.11 -35.22
N GLY A 895 -28.58 12.65 -34.39
CA GLY A 895 -28.43 11.22 -34.04
C GLY A 895 -29.67 10.63 -33.36
N ALA A 896 -30.29 11.39 -32.45
CA ALA A 896 -31.53 10.97 -31.78
C ALA A 896 -32.71 10.83 -32.74
N HIS A 897 -32.75 11.61 -33.83
CA HIS A 897 -33.84 11.55 -34.81
C HIS A 897 -33.77 10.29 -35.70
N SER A 898 -32.56 9.87 -36.10
CA SER A 898 -32.37 8.61 -36.87
C SER A 898 -32.68 7.36 -36.03
N LEU A 899 -32.35 7.36 -34.74
CA LEU A 899 -32.71 6.26 -33.83
C LEU A 899 -34.25 6.06 -33.77
N ARG A 900 -35.01 7.16 -33.77
CA ARG A 900 -36.47 7.12 -33.66
C ARG A 900 -37.15 6.49 -34.89
N GLU A 901 -36.70 6.83 -36.10
CA GLU A 901 -37.21 6.21 -37.34
C GLU A 901 -36.89 4.71 -37.45
N ILE A 902 -35.74 4.28 -36.92
CA ILE A 902 -35.36 2.86 -36.88
C ILE A 902 -36.27 2.07 -35.94
N MET A 903 -36.63 2.65 -34.79
CA MET A 903 -37.49 2.01 -33.79
C MET A 903 -38.95 1.87 -34.25
N GLU A 904 -39.54 2.87 -34.91
CA GLU A 904 -40.90 2.77 -35.47
C GLU A 904 -41.03 1.61 -36.47
N LYS A 905 -40.01 1.42 -37.32
CA LYS A 905 -39.93 0.28 -38.26
C LYS A 905 -39.86 -1.08 -37.54
N MET A 906 -39.10 -1.16 -36.45
CA MET A 906 -38.96 -2.40 -35.68
C MET A 906 -40.25 -2.82 -34.95
N GLU A 907 -41.12 -1.87 -34.55
CA GLU A 907 -42.43 -2.20 -33.97
C GLU A 907 -43.43 -2.73 -35.01
N GLU A 908 -43.36 -2.25 -36.26
CA GLU A 908 -44.20 -2.71 -37.36
C GLU A 908 -43.91 -4.18 -37.70
N ASP A 909 -42.63 -4.55 -37.82
CA ASP A 909 -42.18 -5.95 -38.00
C ASP A 909 -42.55 -6.86 -36.81
N ARG A 910 -42.53 -6.31 -35.58
CA ARG A 910 -42.88 -7.07 -34.37
C ARG A 910 -44.36 -7.43 -34.34
N ARG A 911 -45.26 -6.53 -34.77
CA ARG A 911 -46.70 -6.82 -34.93
C ARG A 911 -46.93 -7.95 -35.93
N SER A 912 -46.31 -7.87 -37.12
CA SER A 912 -46.38 -8.92 -38.15
C SER A 912 -45.93 -10.31 -37.66
N SER A 913 -45.04 -10.36 -36.68
CA SER A 913 -44.53 -11.60 -36.09
C SER A 913 -45.46 -12.18 -35.02
N ILE A 914 -46.13 -11.33 -34.23
CA ILE A 914 -47.09 -11.75 -33.20
C ILE A 914 -48.33 -12.38 -33.85
N ASP A 915 -48.87 -11.77 -34.92
CA ASP A 915 -50.03 -12.32 -35.64
C ASP A 915 -49.79 -13.74 -36.20
N LYS A 916 -48.53 -14.07 -36.53
CA LYS A 916 -48.13 -15.42 -36.97
C LYS A 916 -48.06 -16.42 -35.82
N ILE A 917 -47.68 -15.99 -34.61
CA ILE A 917 -47.58 -16.84 -33.42
C ILE A 917 -48.98 -17.22 -32.92
N ASP A 918 -49.91 -16.28 -32.86
CA ASP A 918 -51.30 -16.54 -32.46
C ASP A 918 -51.99 -17.57 -33.39
N ALA A 919 -51.70 -17.52 -34.69
CA ALA A 919 -52.18 -18.50 -35.66
C ALA A 919 -51.63 -19.93 -35.43
N VAL A 920 -50.42 -20.06 -34.86
CA VAL A 920 -49.83 -21.34 -34.46
C VAL A 920 -50.41 -21.83 -33.14
N SER A 921 -50.56 -20.95 -32.14
CA SER A 921 -51.20 -21.29 -30.87
C SER A 921 -52.65 -21.74 -31.02
N MET A 922 -53.42 -21.17 -31.97
CA MET A 922 -54.76 -21.68 -32.29
C MET A 922 -54.75 -23.12 -32.82
N LYS A 923 -53.79 -23.50 -33.67
CA LYS A 923 -53.66 -24.89 -34.16
C LYS A 923 -53.33 -25.88 -33.05
N ILE A 924 -52.38 -25.52 -32.18
CA ILE A 924 -51.96 -26.38 -31.05
C ILE A 924 -53.16 -26.62 -30.10
N LYS A 925 -53.98 -25.60 -29.87
CA LYS A 925 -55.18 -25.71 -29.03
C LYS A 925 -56.25 -26.61 -29.64
N ASP A 926 -56.47 -26.54 -30.96
CA ASP A 926 -57.42 -27.40 -31.67
C ASP A 926 -57.00 -28.89 -31.69
N GLU A 927 -55.69 -29.17 -31.67
CA GLU A 927 -55.16 -30.53 -31.48
C GLU A 927 -55.31 -31.02 -30.03
N LEU A 928 -55.04 -30.17 -29.03
CA LEU A 928 -55.24 -30.52 -27.62
C LEU A 928 -56.69 -30.89 -27.31
N GLU A 929 -57.65 -30.11 -27.81
CA GLU A 929 -59.08 -30.39 -27.61
C GLU A 929 -59.56 -31.67 -28.33
N ARG A 930 -58.85 -32.16 -29.36
CA ARG A 930 -59.13 -33.49 -29.95
C ARG A 930 -58.56 -34.62 -29.10
N PHE A 931 -57.42 -34.39 -28.46
CA PHE A 931 -56.75 -35.35 -27.58
C PHE A 931 -57.54 -35.57 -26.28
N GLU A 932 -58.03 -34.50 -25.65
CA GLU A 932 -58.88 -34.59 -24.44
C GLU A 932 -60.22 -35.30 -24.71
N ARG A 933 -60.82 -35.08 -25.89
CA ARG A 933 -62.04 -35.78 -26.32
C ARG A 933 -61.85 -37.29 -26.50
N HIS A 934 -60.63 -37.77 -26.74
CA HIS A 934 -60.33 -39.21 -26.81
C HIS A 934 -60.11 -39.87 -25.43
N LEU A 935 -59.88 -39.08 -24.38
CA LEU A 935 -59.58 -39.59 -23.03
C LEU A 935 -60.81 -39.66 -22.11
N THR A 936 -61.91 -39.00 -22.48
CA THR A 936 -63.09 -38.82 -21.61
C THR A 936 -64.24 -39.81 -21.84
N ASP A 937 -64.19 -40.65 -22.89
CA ASP A 937 -65.26 -41.60 -23.19
C ASP A 937 -65.02 -43.01 -22.57
N ARG A 938 -65.27 -43.11 -21.25
CA ARG A 938 -65.55 -44.38 -20.52
C ARG A 938 -66.09 -44.10 -19.10
N SER A 939 -67.41 -44.07 -18.97
CA SER A 939 -68.20 -43.99 -17.70
C SER A 939 -68.62 -45.41 -17.23
N PRO A 940 -69.52 -45.67 -16.21
CA PRO A 940 -70.30 -44.80 -15.28
C PRO A 940 -70.02 -45.14 -13.77
N ARG A 941 -70.76 -44.81 -12.68
CA ARG A 941 -72.20 -44.52 -12.38
C ARG A 941 -72.40 -43.65 -11.11
N GLU A 942 -73.61 -43.06 -10.98
CA GLU A 942 -74.57 -42.96 -9.82
C GLU A 942 -74.05 -42.71 -8.37
N THR A 943 -74.67 -41.98 -7.41
CA THR A 943 -75.88 -41.11 -7.22
C THR A 943 -75.79 -40.49 -5.79
N ASP A 944 -76.49 -39.44 -5.30
CA ASP A 944 -77.13 -38.23 -5.85
C ASP A 944 -77.47 -37.24 -4.66
N GLU A 945 -78.27 -36.19 -4.93
CA GLU A 945 -79.16 -35.39 -4.04
C GLU A 945 -78.64 -34.39 -2.97
N HIS A 946 -78.65 -33.11 -3.39
CA HIS A 946 -79.50 -32.01 -2.86
C HIS A 946 -79.26 -31.24 -1.52
N LYS A 947 -79.03 -29.91 -1.68
CA LYS A 947 -79.56 -28.70 -0.96
C LYS A 947 -79.68 -28.74 0.60
N GLY A 948 -79.15 -27.78 1.36
CA GLY A 948 -79.45 -26.33 1.32
C GLY A 948 -79.03 -25.58 2.63
N PRO A 949 -79.30 -24.26 2.79
CA PRO A 949 -78.39 -23.36 3.54
C PRO A 949 -78.98 -22.58 4.76
N GLY A 950 -78.14 -21.93 5.59
CA GLY A 950 -78.59 -20.84 6.50
C GLY A 950 -77.68 -20.35 7.66
N SER A 951 -77.19 -19.10 7.56
CA SER A 951 -77.01 -18.05 8.61
C SER A 951 -76.37 -18.28 10.01
N GLU A 952 -75.25 -17.56 10.25
CA GLU A 952 -74.99 -16.61 11.37
C GLU A 952 -75.57 -16.82 12.80
N LYS A 953 -74.70 -16.96 13.83
CA LYS A 953 -74.42 -15.91 14.87
C LYS A 953 -73.55 -16.33 16.09
N ASP A 954 -72.59 -15.46 16.42
CA ASP A 954 -72.19 -14.98 17.77
C ASP A 954 -71.56 -15.87 18.89
N ARG A 955 -70.69 -15.20 19.69
CA ARG A 955 -70.19 -15.52 21.06
C ARG A 955 -69.23 -16.70 21.33
N GLY A 956 -67.96 -16.35 21.61
CA GLY A 956 -67.46 -16.31 23.01
C GLY A 956 -66.71 -17.51 23.65
N LYS A 957 -65.54 -17.18 24.24
CA LYS A 957 -64.84 -17.82 25.39
C LYS A 957 -64.12 -19.19 25.26
N GLN A 958 -62.93 -19.19 25.89
CA GLN A 958 -62.29 -20.23 26.72
C GLN A 958 -61.55 -21.45 26.10
N GLU A 959 -60.24 -21.47 26.41
CA GLU A 959 -59.46 -22.55 27.05
C GLU A 959 -59.34 -23.98 26.49
N LYS A 960 -58.07 -24.43 26.54
CA LYS A 960 -57.54 -25.78 26.89
C LYS A 960 -57.35 -26.87 25.81
N LEU A 961 -56.05 -27.14 25.60
CA LEU A 961 -55.36 -28.44 25.70
C LEU A 961 -55.58 -29.56 24.65
N ARG A 962 -54.48 -29.79 23.90
CA ARG A 962 -53.88 -31.10 23.53
C ARG A 962 -54.69 -32.12 22.71
N GLY A 963 -54.25 -32.31 21.47
CA GLY A 963 -54.36 -33.55 20.67
C GLY A 963 -53.22 -33.56 19.62
N LYS A 964 -52.66 -34.73 19.27
CA LYS A 964 -51.46 -34.87 18.41
C LYS A 964 -51.79 -35.14 16.93
N GLU A 965 -50.84 -34.77 16.04
CA GLU A 965 -50.38 -35.43 14.78
C GLU A 965 -51.43 -36.17 13.90
N THR A 966 -51.55 -36.06 12.57
CA THR A 966 -50.75 -35.62 11.38
C THR A 966 -51.69 -35.69 10.13
N PRO A 967 -51.29 -35.58 8.82
CA PRO A 967 -50.25 -34.81 8.10
C PRO A 967 -50.74 -34.09 6.78
N ARG A 968 -49.78 -33.46 6.04
CA ARG A 968 -49.76 -33.06 4.59
C ARG A 968 -50.35 -31.69 4.14
N LEU A 969 -49.58 -31.07 3.23
CA LEU A 969 -49.76 -29.84 2.40
C LEU A 969 -50.60 -30.14 1.13
N PRO A 970 -50.97 -29.20 0.20
CA PRO A 970 -50.40 -27.87 -0.16
C PRO A 970 -51.48 -26.78 -0.49
N PRO A 971 -51.38 -25.93 -1.55
CA PRO A 971 -50.64 -24.66 -1.68
C PRO A 971 -51.55 -23.41 -1.87
N SER A 972 -50.97 -22.19 -2.00
CA SER A 972 -51.71 -20.93 -2.21
C SER A 972 -51.24 -20.11 -3.43
N ARG A 973 -52.18 -19.48 -4.15
CA ARG A 973 -51.96 -18.52 -5.24
C ARG A 973 -52.28 -17.07 -4.82
N ASP A 974 -51.51 -16.15 -5.39
CA ASP A 974 -51.85 -14.79 -5.87
C ASP A 974 -52.70 -13.82 -5.02
N GLY A 975 -52.16 -12.62 -4.77
CA GLY A 975 -52.96 -11.39 -4.81
C GLY A 975 -52.63 -10.25 -3.81
N LYS A 976 -52.08 -9.16 -4.35
CA LYS A 976 -52.07 -7.76 -3.84
C LYS A 976 -51.06 -7.41 -2.73
N VAL A 977 -50.25 -6.38 -3.02
CA VAL A 977 -49.33 -5.73 -2.10
C VAL A 977 -49.70 -4.24 -1.96
N GLU A 978 -50.00 -3.85 -0.72
CA GLU A 978 -49.96 -2.49 -0.16
C GLU A 978 -49.71 -2.64 1.35
N PRO A 979 -49.17 -1.65 2.06
CA PRO A 979 -47.95 -0.89 1.78
C PRO A 979 -46.84 -1.31 2.76
N THR A 980 -45.62 -0.80 2.57
CA THR A 980 -44.47 -1.10 3.45
C THR A 980 -44.72 -0.66 4.90
N THR A 981 -44.64 -1.62 5.82
CA THR A 981 -44.77 -1.33 7.26
C THR A 981 -43.51 -0.62 7.76
N PRO A 982 -43.61 0.45 8.60
CA PRO A 982 -42.44 1.12 9.14
C PRO A 982 -41.55 0.19 9.97
N LEU A 983 -40.22 0.37 9.87
CA LEU A 983 -39.19 -0.37 10.62
C LEU A 983 -39.25 -0.21 12.16
N SER A 984 -40.25 0.51 12.71
CA SER A 984 -40.36 0.87 14.12
C SER A 984 -40.82 -0.25 15.07
N LYS A 985 -40.56 -1.53 14.75
CA LYS A 985 -41.00 -2.70 15.56
C LYS A 985 -40.00 -3.87 15.60
N ARG A 986 -38.74 -3.62 15.97
CA ARG A 986 -37.90 -4.64 16.64
C ARG A 986 -37.13 -4.07 17.83
N LYS A 987 -37.82 -3.95 18.98
CA LYS A 987 -37.12 -4.00 20.26
C LYS A 987 -36.47 -5.38 20.40
N ARG A 988 -35.17 -5.50 20.18
CA ARG A 988 -34.40 -6.71 20.52
C ARG A 988 -34.12 -6.72 22.02
N VAL A 989 -35.17 -6.92 22.81
CA VAL A 989 -35.04 -7.37 24.21
C VAL A 989 -34.44 -8.78 24.15
N LEU A 990 -33.37 -9.02 24.90
CA LEU A 990 -32.78 -10.36 25.05
C LEU A 990 -33.89 -11.35 25.41
N LYS A 991 -34.07 -12.37 24.59
CA LYS A 991 -35.04 -13.42 24.89
C LYS A 991 -34.53 -14.21 26.08
N LYS A 992 -35.45 -14.65 26.94
CA LYS A 992 -35.13 -15.47 28.11
C LYS A 992 -34.50 -16.79 27.65
N GLY A 993 -33.17 -16.90 27.75
CA GLY A 993 -32.37 -18.01 27.23
C GLY A 993 -31.33 -17.65 26.15
N GLU A 994 -31.22 -16.40 25.72
CA GLU A 994 -30.06 -15.92 24.95
C GLU A 994 -28.92 -15.53 25.91
N GLU A 995 -27.70 -16.03 25.66
CA GLU A 995 -26.51 -15.71 26.47
C GLU A 995 -26.02 -14.29 26.20
N ALA A 996 -25.72 -13.55 27.27
CA ALA A 996 -25.31 -12.15 27.18
C ALA A 996 -23.81 -12.02 26.86
N VAL A 997 -23.49 -11.33 25.77
CA VAL A 997 -22.12 -11.11 25.30
C VAL A 997 -21.47 -9.96 26.10
N ALA A 998 -20.48 -10.27 26.94
CA ALA A 998 -19.76 -9.27 27.74
C ALA A 998 -18.23 -9.30 27.60
N VAL A 999 -17.62 -8.15 27.86
CA VAL A 999 -16.16 -7.95 27.88
C VAL A 999 -15.61 -8.36 29.25
N ALA A 1000 -14.63 -9.26 29.27
CA ALA A 1000 -13.99 -9.67 30.52
C ALA A 1000 -13.27 -8.49 31.23
N PRO A 1001 -13.46 -8.29 32.56
CA PRO A 1001 -12.75 -7.27 33.32
C PRO A 1001 -11.25 -7.62 33.42
N ARG A 1002 -10.38 -6.64 33.11
CA ARG A 1002 -8.92 -6.80 33.27
C ARG A 1002 -8.41 -6.45 34.65
N ILE A 1003 -9.20 -5.72 35.46
CA ILE A 1003 -8.87 -5.42 36.85
C ILE A 1003 -9.91 -6.04 37.79
N GLY A 1004 -9.44 -6.77 38.80
CA GLY A 1004 -10.33 -7.33 39.83
C GLY A 1004 -10.70 -6.31 40.92
N SER A 1005 -11.69 -6.66 41.73
CA SER A 1005 -12.27 -5.81 42.79
C SER A 1005 -11.24 -5.19 43.75
N ARG A 1006 -10.10 -5.86 44.01
CA ARG A 1006 -9.00 -5.30 44.81
C ARG A 1006 -8.39 -4.04 44.18
N ALA A 1007 -8.14 -4.04 42.88
CA ALA A 1007 -7.54 -2.91 42.18
C ALA A 1007 -8.54 -1.74 42.08
N ALA A 1008 -9.82 -2.03 41.82
CA ALA A 1008 -10.89 -1.04 41.87
C ALA A 1008 -11.03 -0.42 43.28
N MET A 1009 -10.97 -1.22 44.35
CA MET A 1009 -10.96 -0.74 45.74
C MET A 1009 -9.78 0.19 46.04
N GLU A 1010 -8.59 -0.08 45.50
CA GLU A 1010 -7.43 0.82 45.63
C GLU A 1010 -7.61 2.13 44.84
N ALA A 1011 -8.18 2.07 43.63
CA ALA A 1011 -8.52 3.25 42.84
C ALA A 1011 -9.57 4.13 43.55
N ALA A 1012 -10.56 3.51 44.19
CA ALA A 1012 -11.56 4.19 45.00
C ALA A 1012 -10.93 4.91 46.21
N LYS A 1013 -10.10 4.20 46.99
CA LYS A 1013 -9.39 4.73 48.18
C LYS A 1013 -8.44 5.90 47.88
N LYS A 1014 -7.96 6.03 46.64
CA LYS A 1014 -7.17 7.19 46.18
C LYS A 1014 -8.00 8.46 45.95
N ASN A 1015 -9.31 8.34 45.78
CA ASN A 1015 -10.23 9.44 45.45
C ASN A 1015 -11.17 9.82 46.62
N VAL A 1016 -10.86 9.30 47.80
CA VAL A 1016 -11.44 9.64 49.11
C VAL A 1016 -10.84 10.96 49.60
N ARG A 1017 -11.68 11.93 50.01
CA ARG A 1017 -11.22 13.19 50.61
C ARG A 1017 -10.52 12.93 51.94
N ARG A 1018 -9.49 13.73 52.23
CA ARG A 1018 -8.71 13.66 53.48
C ARG A 1018 -8.61 15.04 54.11
N TYR A 1019 -8.56 15.09 55.43
CA TYR A 1019 -8.15 16.28 56.16
C TYR A 1019 -6.65 16.46 56.03
N LEU A 1020 -6.19 17.72 55.94
CA LEU A 1020 -4.77 18.04 55.77
C LEU A 1020 -3.85 17.43 56.86
N PHE A 1021 -4.39 17.23 58.08
CA PHE A 1021 -3.65 16.69 59.24
C PHE A 1021 -4.43 15.69 60.11
N LYS A 1022 -5.60 15.18 59.67
CA LYS A 1022 -6.47 14.29 60.49
C LYS A 1022 -6.94 12.99 59.79
N GLY A 1023 -6.27 12.56 58.72
CA GLY A 1023 -6.62 11.31 58.02
C GLY A 1023 -7.83 11.44 57.08
N PRO A 1024 -8.46 10.32 56.66
CA PRO A 1024 -9.59 10.34 55.75
C PRO A 1024 -10.81 11.07 56.32
N LYS A 1025 -11.44 11.89 55.48
CA LYS A 1025 -12.70 12.63 55.76
C LYS A 1025 -13.92 11.88 55.22
N GLU A 1026 -13.68 10.95 54.31
CA GLU A 1026 -14.65 10.00 53.77
C GLU A 1026 -14.02 8.59 53.82
N HIS A 1027 -14.82 7.54 53.60
CA HIS A 1027 -14.35 6.16 53.47
C HIS A 1027 -15.10 5.47 52.31
N VAL A 1028 -14.46 4.51 51.65
CA VAL A 1028 -15.16 3.61 50.72
C VAL A 1028 -15.90 2.57 51.55
N THR A 1029 -17.23 2.51 51.44
CA THR A 1029 -18.10 1.64 52.25
C THR A 1029 -18.65 0.45 51.47
N ASP A 1030 -18.63 0.49 50.14
CA ASP A 1030 -19.06 -0.60 49.28
C ASP A 1030 -18.37 -0.54 47.91
N LEU A 1031 -18.28 -1.67 47.21
CA LEU A 1031 -17.76 -1.79 45.86
C LEU A 1031 -18.52 -2.90 45.09
N THR A 1032 -19.41 -2.48 44.19
CA THR A 1032 -20.30 -3.36 43.43
C THR A 1032 -19.84 -3.46 41.97
N PRO A 1033 -19.48 -4.65 41.44
CA PRO A 1033 -19.30 -4.82 40.00
C PRO A 1033 -20.65 -4.75 39.27
N PHE A 1034 -20.67 -4.22 38.06
CA PHE A 1034 -21.84 -4.22 37.18
C PHE A 1034 -21.39 -4.08 35.72
N PHE A 1035 -22.28 -4.42 34.78
CA PHE A 1035 -22.01 -4.26 33.36
C PHE A 1035 -22.92 -3.20 32.72
N LEU A 1036 -22.30 -2.31 31.95
CA LEU A 1036 -22.96 -1.25 31.20
C LEU A 1036 -23.25 -1.71 29.76
N PRO A 1037 -24.48 -1.54 29.24
CA PRO A 1037 -24.80 -1.87 27.87
C PRO A 1037 -24.20 -0.86 26.88
N LEU A 1038 -23.52 -1.37 25.87
CA LEU A 1038 -23.08 -0.64 24.68
C LEU A 1038 -23.80 -1.21 23.45
N TYR A 1039 -24.32 -0.35 22.59
CA TYR A 1039 -24.71 -0.76 21.25
C TYR A 1039 -23.45 -0.91 20.40
N ARG A 1040 -23.16 -2.13 19.91
CA ARG A 1040 -22.20 -2.37 18.83
C ARG A 1040 -22.96 -2.32 17.51
N VAL A 1041 -22.62 -1.36 16.66
CA VAL A 1041 -23.25 -1.18 15.36
C VAL A 1041 -22.20 -1.41 14.27
N LEU A 1042 -22.31 -2.54 13.58
CA LEU A 1042 -21.49 -2.83 12.40
C LEU A 1042 -22.01 -2.00 11.24
N VAL A 1043 -21.15 -1.15 10.69
CA VAL A 1043 -21.51 -0.27 9.58
C VAL A 1043 -20.60 -0.45 8.37
N GLY A 1044 -21.22 -0.41 7.20
CA GLY A 1044 -20.53 -0.30 5.92
C GLY A 1044 -20.37 1.16 5.54
N TYR A 1045 -19.15 1.57 5.23
CA TYR A 1045 -18.81 2.94 4.85
C TYR A 1045 -17.81 2.93 3.69
N ARG A 1046 -17.91 3.93 2.81
CA ARG A 1046 -16.97 4.11 1.70
C ARG A 1046 -15.70 4.80 2.21
N SER A 1047 -14.53 4.21 1.96
CA SER A 1047 -13.26 4.77 2.47
C SER A 1047 -12.06 4.40 1.60
N GLY A 1048 -11.53 5.43 0.93
CA GLY A 1048 -10.47 5.32 -0.07
C GLY A 1048 -10.73 6.28 -1.22
N ILE A 1049 -9.81 6.33 -2.18
CA ILE A 1049 -10.01 7.04 -3.46
C ILE A 1049 -10.93 6.19 -4.36
N PHE A 1050 -10.69 4.87 -4.39
CA PHE A 1050 -11.67 3.89 -4.83
C PHE A 1050 -12.73 3.72 -3.73
N ARG A 1051 -14.01 3.90 -4.07
CA ARG A 1051 -15.16 3.89 -3.15
C ARG A 1051 -15.57 2.47 -2.69
N GLY A 1052 -14.59 1.60 -2.46
CA GLY A 1052 -14.83 0.26 -1.91
C GLY A 1052 -15.57 0.35 -0.58
N MET A 1053 -16.59 -0.49 -0.42
CA MET A 1053 -17.33 -0.65 0.82
C MET A 1053 -16.39 -1.30 1.85
N LYS A 1054 -16.22 -0.67 3.01
CA LYS A 1054 -15.48 -1.23 4.14
C LYS A 1054 -16.40 -1.33 5.34
N GLU A 1055 -16.22 -2.35 6.14
CA GLU A 1055 -16.95 -2.52 7.39
C GLU A 1055 -16.14 -1.98 8.57
N GLY A 1056 -16.84 -1.63 9.65
CA GLY A 1056 -16.25 -1.26 10.93
C GLY A 1056 -17.32 -1.07 12.01
N ASP A 1057 -16.93 -1.29 13.27
CA ASP A 1057 -17.83 -1.17 14.41
C ASP A 1057 -17.90 0.26 14.95
N ILE A 1058 -19.10 0.69 15.32
CA ILE A 1058 -19.33 1.87 16.16
C ILE A 1058 -19.89 1.38 17.50
N TYR A 1059 -19.28 1.83 18.60
CA TYR A 1059 -19.80 1.59 19.94
C TYR A 1059 -20.52 2.84 20.46
N ILE A 1060 -21.75 2.69 20.96
CA ILE A 1060 -22.55 3.78 21.54
C ILE A 1060 -23.00 3.39 22.94
N ASP A 1061 -22.74 4.26 23.92
CA ASP A 1061 -23.15 4.08 25.31
C ASP A 1061 -24.67 4.08 25.40
N ALA A 1062 -25.28 2.94 25.73
CA ALA A 1062 -26.73 2.81 25.75
C ALA A 1062 -27.38 3.41 27.01
N THR A 1063 -26.59 4.03 27.89
CA THR A 1063 -27.07 4.89 28.98
C THR A 1063 -26.97 6.37 28.62
N LEU A 1064 -25.79 6.84 28.21
CA LEU A 1064 -25.53 8.27 27.96
C LEU A 1064 -25.85 8.73 26.52
N GLY A 1065 -25.92 7.81 25.56
CA GLY A 1065 -26.14 8.13 24.14
C GLY A 1065 -24.97 8.87 23.49
N GLU A 1066 -23.74 8.52 23.86
CA GLU A 1066 -22.52 9.06 23.28
C GLU A 1066 -21.69 7.93 22.64
N VAL A 1067 -21.00 8.23 21.54
CA VAL A 1067 -20.08 7.27 20.90
C VAL A 1067 -18.89 7.03 21.82
N VAL A 1068 -18.51 5.76 21.96
CA VAL A 1068 -17.43 5.27 22.81
C VAL A 1068 -16.30 4.76 21.92
N THR A 1069 -15.06 5.05 22.30
CA THR A 1069 -13.85 4.48 21.70
C THR A 1069 -12.93 3.93 22.77
N GLY A 1070 -12.30 2.79 22.48
CA GLY A 1070 -11.25 2.22 23.31
C GLY A 1070 -10.00 3.11 23.30
N SER A 1071 -9.18 2.98 24.33
CA SER A 1071 -7.80 3.47 24.30
C SER A 1071 -6.97 2.76 25.37
N ARG A 1072 -5.63 2.81 25.24
CA ARG A 1072 -4.69 2.40 26.30
C ARG A 1072 -4.91 3.13 27.65
N ASN A 1073 -5.74 4.17 27.66
CA ASN A 1073 -6.03 5.01 28.82
C ASN A 1073 -7.45 4.84 29.38
N GLY A 1074 -8.25 3.87 28.90
CA GLY A 1074 -9.66 3.69 29.25
C GLY A 1074 -10.61 4.18 28.15
N LEU A 1075 -11.91 4.08 28.38
CA LEU A 1075 -12.93 4.51 27.41
C LEU A 1075 -12.98 6.04 27.26
N ASN A 1076 -13.00 6.51 26.01
CA ASN A 1076 -13.27 7.91 25.67
C ASN A 1076 -14.67 8.04 25.05
N ARG A 1077 -15.43 9.07 25.44
CA ARG A 1077 -16.77 9.36 24.89
C ARG A 1077 -16.84 10.66 24.11
N SER A 1078 -17.71 10.71 23.10
CA SER A 1078 -18.20 11.96 22.52
C SER A 1078 -19.01 12.78 23.53
N LYS A 1079 -19.29 14.04 23.19
CA LYS A 1079 -20.20 14.89 23.97
C LYS A 1079 -21.18 15.63 23.06
N GLY A 1080 -22.46 15.55 23.38
CA GLY A 1080 -23.55 16.25 22.72
C GLY A 1080 -24.26 15.46 21.63
N LEU A 1081 -23.95 14.18 21.39
CA LEU A 1081 -24.54 13.43 20.27
C LEU A 1081 -26.07 13.28 20.41
N VAL A 1082 -26.58 13.05 21.62
CA VAL A 1082 -28.03 13.02 21.92
C VAL A 1082 -28.74 14.35 21.58
N LYS A 1083 -28.03 15.49 21.68
CA LYS A 1083 -28.59 16.80 21.28
C LYS A 1083 -28.76 16.89 19.76
N LEU A 1084 -27.83 16.29 19.02
CA LEU A 1084 -27.80 16.32 17.55
C LEU A 1084 -28.82 15.35 16.94
N ALA A 1085 -29.16 14.25 17.62
CA ALA A 1085 -30.24 13.33 17.24
C ALA A 1085 -31.64 13.99 17.15
N LYS A 1086 -31.78 15.22 17.66
CA LYS A 1086 -33.01 16.04 17.66
C LYS A 1086 -33.00 17.15 16.60
N LEU A 1087 -32.10 17.05 15.62
CA LEU A 1087 -32.03 17.94 14.47
C LEU A 1087 -32.96 17.48 13.35
N THR A 1088 -33.44 18.43 12.54
CA THR A 1088 -34.11 18.16 11.27
C THR A 1088 -33.08 17.88 10.18
N ASP A 1089 -33.43 17.17 9.10
CA ASP A 1089 -32.48 16.81 8.03
C ASP A 1089 -31.75 18.02 7.42
N MET A 1090 -32.44 19.16 7.30
CA MET A 1090 -31.87 20.43 6.87
C MET A 1090 -30.81 20.95 7.87
N GLU A 1091 -31.08 20.85 9.17
CA GLU A 1091 -30.12 21.18 10.23
C GLU A 1091 -28.95 20.18 10.28
N CYS A 1092 -29.18 18.89 10.06
CA CYS A 1092 -28.15 17.86 9.98
C CYS A 1092 -27.19 18.12 8.82
N ARG A 1093 -27.69 18.45 7.62
CA ARG A 1093 -26.89 18.81 6.44
C ARG A 1093 -26.03 20.05 6.71
N VAL A 1094 -26.59 21.08 7.34
CA VAL A 1094 -25.83 22.28 7.73
C VAL A 1094 -24.80 21.98 8.83
N PHE A 1095 -25.14 21.14 9.81
CA PHE A 1095 -24.22 20.74 10.87
C PHE A 1095 -23.03 19.94 10.32
N ARG A 1096 -23.27 18.97 9.44
CA ARG A 1096 -22.21 18.21 8.74
C ARG A 1096 -21.31 19.12 7.89
N ALA A 1097 -21.89 20.12 7.21
CA ALA A 1097 -21.15 21.11 6.44
C ALA A 1097 -20.22 22.00 7.30
N LEU A 1098 -20.54 22.25 8.58
CA LEU A 1098 -19.76 23.13 9.47
C LEU A 1098 -18.37 22.59 9.88
N SER A 1099 -18.10 21.30 9.75
CA SER A 1099 -16.84 20.53 10.00
C SER A 1099 -15.75 21.11 10.95
N PHE A 1100 -15.41 20.29 11.95
CA PHE A 1100 -14.79 20.59 13.27
C PHE A 1100 -13.46 21.38 13.40
N ARG A 1101 -12.86 21.97 12.36
CA ARG A 1101 -11.52 22.62 12.49
C ARG A 1101 -11.36 24.02 11.90
N LYS A 1102 -12.33 24.55 11.12
CA LYS A 1102 -12.28 25.94 10.63
C LYS A 1102 -13.70 26.49 10.43
N GLY A 1103 -13.95 27.70 10.91
CA GLY A 1103 -15.23 28.38 10.71
C GLY A 1103 -15.50 28.71 9.25
N LYS A 1104 -16.78 28.71 8.86
CA LYS A 1104 -17.23 28.80 7.46
C LYS A 1104 -18.31 29.84 7.28
N ASP A 1105 -18.35 30.47 6.11
CA ASP A 1105 -19.40 31.41 5.74
C ASP A 1105 -20.65 30.72 5.17
N ASP A 1106 -21.74 31.49 5.01
CA ASP A 1106 -23.01 31.02 4.45
C ASP A 1106 -22.86 30.34 3.07
N MET A 1107 -21.92 30.81 2.23
CA MET A 1107 -21.73 30.34 0.85
C MET A 1107 -20.98 29.01 0.82
N GLU A 1108 -19.92 28.88 1.62
CA GLU A 1108 -19.20 27.60 1.77
C GLU A 1108 -20.13 26.53 2.37
N ILE A 1109 -20.95 26.91 3.37
CA ILE A 1109 -21.94 26.00 3.96
C ILE A 1109 -23.00 25.61 2.92
N SER A 1110 -23.56 26.57 2.17
CA SER A 1110 -24.53 26.33 1.10
C SER A 1110 -24.02 25.34 0.05
N LYS A 1111 -22.79 25.52 -0.42
CA LYS A 1111 -22.14 24.61 -1.37
C LYS A 1111 -21.90 23.21 -0.80
N ARG A 1112 -21.53 23.10 0.49
CA ARG A 1112 -21.28 21.81 1.17
C ARG A 1112 -22.54 21.06 1.57
N SER A 1113 -23.62 21.77 1.92
CA SER A 1113 -24.89 21.16 2.32
C SER A 1113 -25.85 20.92 1.15
N SER A 1114 -25.55 21.46 -0.04
CA SER A 1114 -26.44 21.50 -1.21
C SER A 1114 -27.81 22.11 -0.89
N LEU A 1115 -27.82 23.23 -0.15
CA LEU A 1115 -29.01 23.98 0.26
C LEU A 1115 -28.87 25.44 -0.16
N SER A 1116 -29.97 26.14 -0.42
CA SER A 1116 -29.94 27.56 -0.75
C SER A 1116 -29.42 28.40 0.43
N LEU A 1117 -28.84 29.57 0.13
CA LEU A 1117 -28.41 30.54 1.16
C LEU A 1117 -29.53 30.93 2.15
N LYS A 1118 -30.79 30.90 1.70
CA LYS A 1118 -31.96 31.19 2.54
C LYS A 1118 -32.23 30.06 3.54
N GLU A 1119 -32.12 28.81 3.12
CA GLU A 1119 -32.26 27.61 3.98
C GLU A 1119 -31.08 27.49 4.95
N VAL A 1120 -29.86 27.71 4.48
CA VAL A 1120 -28.65 27.74 5.32
C VAL A 1120 -28.78 28.76 6.45
N ARG A 1121 -29.16 30.01 6.14
CA ARG A 1121 -29.36 31.05 7.16
C ARG A 1121 -30.46 30.68 8.16
N ARG A 1122 -31.55 30.06 7.69
CA ARG A 1122 -32.64 29.57 8.55
C ARG A 1122 -32.18 28.46 9.48
N ALA A 1123 -31.44 27.47 8.96
CA ALA A 1123 -30.86 26.38 9.72
C ALA A 1123 -29.81 26.86 10.73
N LEU A 1124 -28.86 27.71 10.33
CA LEU A 1124 -27.85 28.30 11.24
C LEU A 1124 -28.47 29.15 12.36
N THR A 1125 -29.60 29.82 12.09
CA THR A 1125 -30.37 30.53 13.13
C THR A 1125 -31.01 29.56 14.11
N SER A 1126 -31.55 28.43 13.63
CA SER A 1126 -32.14 27.37 14.46
C SER A 1126 -31.07 26.64 15.30
N LEU A 1127 -29.98 26.21 14.68
CA LEU A 1127 -28.83 25.57 15.33
C LEU A 1127 -28.25 26.41 16.46
N ARG A 1128 -28.12 27.74 16.27
CA ARG A 1128 -27.70 28.66 17.33
C ARG A 1128 -28.71 28.73 18.48
N LYS A 1129 -30.01 28.82 18.19
CA LYS A 1129 -31.06 28.79 19.24
C LYS A 1129 -31.05 27.46 20.02
N LYS A 1130 -30.65 26.36 19.38
CA LYS A 1130 -30.48 25.04 20.01
C LYS A 1130 -29.14 24.86 20.75
N GLY A 1131 -28.24 25.86 20.72
CA GLY A 1131 -26.90 25.76 21.32
C GLY A 1131 -25.98 24.76 20.63
N ILE A 1132 -26.10 24.63 19.29
CA ILE A 1132 -25.37 23.64 18.48
C ILE A 1132 -24.34 24.30 17.54
N SER A 1133 -24.49 25.59 17.23
CA SER A 1133 -23.53 26.37 16.43
C SER A 1133 -23.37 27.79 16.94
N ASP A 1134 -22.17 28.35 16.79
CA ASP A 1134 -21.84 29.73 17.15
C ASP A 1134 -21.08 30.47 16.03
N ILE A 1135 -20.73 31.75 16.21
CA ILE A 1135 -19.85 32.52 15.33
C ILE A 1135 -18.47 32.64 15.97
N SER A 1136 -17.44 32.20 15.24
CA SER A 1136 -16.05 32.28 15.68
C SER A 1136 -15.41 33.65 15.46
N SER A 1137 -15.77 34.36 14.39
CA SER A 1137 -15.22 35.67 14.03
C SER A 1137 -16.03 36.33 12.89
N SER A 1138 -15.71 37.61 12.62
CA SER A 1138 -16.16 38.31 11.41
C SER A 1138 -15.01 39.02 10.71
N GLU A 1139 -14.37 38.35 9.76
CA GLU A 1139 -13.37 38.96 8.88
C GLU A 1139 -14.05 39.66 7.70
N GLY A 1140 -13.69 40.91 7.41
CA GLY A 1140 -14.22 41.66 6.26
C GLY A 1140 -15.74 41.91 6.25
N GLY A 1141 -16.45 41.64 7.36
CA GLY A 1141 -17.91 41.71 7.44
C GLY A 1141 -18.65 40.38 7.15
N VAL A 1142 -17.92 39.31 6.83
CA VAL A 1142 -18.49 37.96 6.62
C VAL A 1142 -18.50 37.20 7.96
N LYS A 1143 -19.62 36.54 8.30
CA LYS A 1143 -19.76 35.77 9.55
C LYS A 1143 -19.23 34.35 9.37
N LEU A 1144 -18.30 33.92 10.22
CA LEU A 1144 -17.76 32.55 10.21
C LEU A 1144 -18.37 31.69 11.32
N HIS A 1145 -19.13 30.68 10.91
CA HIS A 1145 -19.88 29.78 11.78
C HIS A 1145 -19.06 28.53 12.15
N VAL A 1146 -19.22 28.05 13.39
CA VAL A 1146 -18.58 26.84 13.94
C VAL A 1146 -19.59 26.03 14.77
N PRO A 1147 -19.36 24.73 15.02
CA PRO A 1147 -20.07 23.99 16.07
C PRO A 1147 -19.85 24.61 17.46
N ASP A 1148 -20.83 24.48 18.35
CA ASP A 1148 -20.72 24.94 19.74
C ASP A 1148 -19.62 24.17 20.52
N SER A 1149 -18.90 24.87 21.40
CA SER A 1149 -17.75 24.32 22.16
C SER A 1149 -18.10 23.16 23.12
N SER A 1150 -19.38 23.01 23.49
CA SER A 1150 -19.89 21.89 24.28
C SER A 1150 -20.07 20.60 23.47
N ILE A 1151 -20.00 20.67 22.14
CA ILE A 1151 -20.16 19.54 21.23
C ILE A 1151 -18.78 19.02 20.79
N ARG A 1152 -18.50 17.76 21.12
CA ARG A 1152 -17.23 17.09 20.79
C ARG A 1152 -17.54 15.74 20.17
N ILE A 1153 -17.47 15.67 18.85
CA ILE A 1153 -17.69 14.43 18.10
C ILE A 1153 -16.35 13.80 17.73
N ILE A 1154 -16.29 12.47 17.82
CA ILE A 1154 -15.18 11.67 17.34
C ILE A 1154 -15.26 11.59 15.82
N SER A 1155 -14.20 11.98 15.10
CA SER A 1155 -14.20 11.98 13.63
C SER A 1155 -14.07 10.56 13.08
N ARG A 1156 -15.06 10.09 12.30
CA ARG A 1156 -15.11 8.74 11.69
C ARG A 1156 -14.97 7.61 12.73
N PRO A 1157 -15.90 7.48 13.70
CA PRO A 1157 -15.79 6.48 14.76
C PRO A 1157 -15.87 5.01 14.28
N TRP A 1158 -16.19 4.79 13.00
CA TRP A 1158 -16.24 3.50 12.32
C TRP A 1158 -14.93 3.08 11.62
N SER A 1159 -13.89 3.93 11.60
CA SER A 1159 -12.66 3.63 10.83
C SER A 1159 -11.51 3.10 11.67
N ARG A 1160 -11.47 1.77 11.92
CA ARG A 1160 -10.36 0.97 12.51
C ARG A 1160 -9.78 1.41 13.87
N ASP A 1161 -10.16 2.56 14.40
CA ASP A 1161 -9.76 3.11 15.71
C ASP A 1161 -10.75 2.74 16.83
N SER A 1162 -11.73 1.86 16.55
CA SER A 1162 -12.70 1.33 17.49
C SER A 1162 -12.07 0.24 18.37
N ASP A 1163 -11.07 0.60 19.16
CA ASP A 1163 -10.18 -0.25 19.99
C ASP A 1163 -10.87 -1.12 21.09
N ILE A 1164 -12.20 -1.31 21.02
CA ILE A 1164 -12.98 -2.14 21.94
C ILE A 1164 -13.07 -3.57 21.38
N HIS A 1165 -11.93 -4.24 21.21
CA HIS A 1165 -11.89 -5.69 20.96
C HIS A 1165 -12.02 -6.44 22.30
N PRO A 1166 -13.12 -7.18 22.53
CA PRO A 1166 -13.37 -7.80 23.81
C PRO A 1166 -12.90 -9.25 23.85
N ASP A 1167 -12.13 -9.58 24.88
CA ASP A 1167 -12.04 -10.95 25.38
C ASP A 1167 -13.45 -11.27 25.95
N LEU A 1168 -14.20 -12.17 25.30
CA LEU A 1168 -15.60 -12.44 25.64
C LEU A 1168 -15.73 -13.44 26.79
N MET A 1169 -16.69 -13.19 27.69
CA MET A 1169 -17.08 -14.13 28.75
C MET A 1169 -18.55 -14.55 28.62
N GLU A 1170 -18.78 -15.84 28.78
CA GLU A 1170 -20.10 -16.47 28.95
C GLU A 1170 -20.36 -16.69 30.45
N ASN A 1171 -21.63 -16.71 30.86
CA ASN A 1171 -22.09 -16.85 32.26
C ASN A 1171 -21.63 -15.71 33.20
N ILE A 1172 -22.43 -14.65 33.24
CA ILE A 1172 -22.23 -13.45 34.07
C ILE A 1172 -23.18 -13.53 35.25
N GLU A 1173 -22.66 -13.48 36.49
CA GLU A 1173 -23.49 -13.43 37.71
C GLU A 1173 -23.76 -11.99 38.17
N GLU A 1174 -22.96 -11.02 37.71
CA GLU A 1174 -23.07 -9.61 38.06
C GLU A 1174 -24.26 -8.88 37.38
N PRO A 1175 -24.77 -7.79 37.98
CA PRO A 1175 -25.87 -7.00 37.41
C PRO A 1175 -25.58 -6.48 35.98
N LEU A 1176 -26.38 -6.94 35.01
CA LEU A 1176 -26.47 -6.38 33.67
C LEU A 1176 -27.46 -5.21 33.66
N LEU A 1177 -27.02 -4.00 33.31
CA LEU A 1177 -27.93 -2.87 33.16
C LEU A 1177 -28.71 -2.95 31.84
N GLU A 1178 -30.04 -2.80 31.88
CA GLU A 1178 -30.84 -2.68 30.67
C GLU A 1178 -30.52 -1.38 29.89
N PRO A 1179 -30.49 -1.40 28.55
CA PRO A 1179 -30.39 -0.19 27.71
C PRO A 1179 -31.51 0.82 27.99
N THR A 1180 -31.16 2.08 28.29
CA THR A 1180 -32.15 3.18 28.41
C THR A 1180 -32.33 3.98 27.13
N LEU A 1181 -31.33 3.95 26.25
CA LEU A 1181 -31.40 4.52 24.90
C LEU A 1181 -32.14 3.56 23.97
N ASP A 1182 -33.11 4.06 23.19
CA ASP A 1182 -33.80 3.24 22.19
C ASP A 1182 -32.97 3.06 20.92
N GLY A 1183 -32.98 1.86 20.34
CA GLY A 1183 -32.22 1.52 19.12
C GLY A 1183 -32.61 2.39 17.91
N SER A 1184 -33.89 2.80 17.80
CA SER A 1184 -34.31 3.70 16.71
C SER A 1184 -33.71 5.11 16.81
N LEU A 1185 -33.21 5.50 17.98
CA LEU A 1185 -32.49 6.75 18.18
C LEU A 1185 -31.00 6.59 17.84
N VAL A 1186 -30.43 5.40 18.04
CA VAL A 1186 -29.04 5.05 17.65
C VAL A 1186 -28.86 5.15 16.13
N GLU A 1187 -29.80 4.60 15.35
CA GLU A 1187 -29.80 4.72 13.88
C GLU A 1187 -29.77 6.19 13.43
N LYS A 1188 -30.65 7.03 14.02
CA LYS A 1188 -30.67 8.48 13.76
C LYS A 1188 -29.37 9.17 14.15
N MET A 1189 -28.78 8.80 15.29
CA MET A 1189 -27.48 9.34 15.73
C MET A 1189 -26.37 9.03 14.73
N ILE A 1190 -26.35 7.84 14.12
CA ILE A 1190 -25.37 7.48 13.09
C ILE A 1190 -25.60 8.29 11.80
N HIS A 1191 -26.84 8.43 11.34
CA HIS A 1191 -27.16 9.25 10.16
C HIS A 1191 -26.82 10.75 10.32
N VAL A 1192 -26.86 11.27 11.56
CA VAL A 1192 -26.39 12.62 11.88
C VAL A 1192 -24.87 12.76 11.73
N LEU A 1193 -24.11 11.68 11.96
CA LEU A 1193 -22.65 11.65 11.75
C LEU A 1193 -22.30 11.52 10.26
N SER A 1194 -23.01 10.69 9.51
CA SER A 1194 -22.85 10.53 8.06
C SER A 1194 -24.08 9.86 7.42
N ASP A 1195 -24.49 10.36 6.26
CA ASP A 1195 -25.50 9.74 5.37
C ASP A 1195 -24.92 8.64 4.46
N GLU A 1196 -23.61 8.68 4.17
CA GLU A 1196 -22.91 7.67 3.35
C GLU A 1196 -22.62 6.34 4.09
N VAL A 1197 -23.20 6.13 5.27
CA VAL A 1197 -22.94 4.97 6.14
C VAL A 1197 -24.20 4.08 6.19
N LYS A 1198 -24.06 2.81 5.80
CA LYS A 1198 -25.11 1.79 5.91
C LYS A 1198 -24.92 1.00 7.20
N ILE A 1199 -25.98 0.83 7.98
CA ILE A 1199 -25.96 -0.08 9.14
C ILE A 1199 -26.21 -1.50 8.64
N HIS A 1200 -25.27 -2.41 8.89
CA HIS A 1200 -25.39 -3.83 8.54
C HIS A 1200 -25.96 -4.64 9.71
N GLN A 1201 -25.51 -4.39 10.94
CA GLN A 1201 -25.95 -5.10 12.13
C GLN A 1201 -25.90 -4.19 13.36
N MET A 1202 -26.79 -4.43 14.33
CA MET A 1202 -26.75 -3.80 15.65
C MET A 1202 -27.01 -4.83 16.74
N ASP A 1203 -26.07 -4.96 17.67
CA ASP A 1203 -26.12 -5.83 18.83
C ASP A 1203 -25.90 -5.03 20.13
N VAL A 1204 -26.18 -5.66 21.27
CA VAL A 1204 -25.84 -5.12 22.60
C VAL A 1204 -24.67 -5.93 23.17
N VAL A 1205 -23.61 -5.24 23.58
CA VAL A 1205 -22.42 -5.80 24.23
C VAL A 1205 -22.26 -5.16 25.60
N PHE A 1206 -21.95 -5.96 26.61
CA PHE A 1206 -21.88 -5.52 28.00
C PHE A 1206 -20.43 -5.22 28.44
N TYR A 1207 -20.16 -4.01 28.95
CA TYR A 1207 -18.83 -3.54 29.34
C TYR A 1207 -18.68 -3.44 30.87
N PRO A 1208 -17.60 -3.96 31.48
CA PRO A 1208 -17.46 -4.07 32.93
C PRO A 1208 -17.10 -2.76 33.62
N PHE A 1209 -17.76 -2.48 34.74
CA PHE A 1209 -17.48 -1.38 35.64
C PHE A 1209 -17.58 -1.80 37.11
N TYR A 1210 -16.97 -1.01 37.99
CA TYR A 1210 -17.16 -1.09 39.44
C TYR A 1210 -17.73 0.23 39.96
N MET A 1211 -18.80 0.16 40.75
CA MET A 1211 -19.32 1.30 41.49
C MET A 1211 -18.81 1.26 42.93
N ALA A 1212 -18.10 2.28 43.38
CA ALA A 1212 -17.70 2.42 44.77
C ALA A 1212 -18.58 3.46 45.49
N ARG A 1213 -19.19 3.06 46.61
CA ARG A 1213 -19.88 3.97 47.53
C ARG A 1213 -18.87 4.61 48.46
N ILE A 1214 -18.87 5.94 48.53
CA ILE A 1214 -18.02 6.75 49.41
C ILE A 1214 -18.91 7.52 50.39
N THR A 1215 -18.68 7.33 51.69
CA THR A 1215 -19.46 7.92 52.78
C THR A 1215 -18.57 8.83 53.62
N GLY A 1216 -19.03 10.04 53.92
CA GLY A 1216 -18.35 10.97 54.84
C GLY A 1216 -19.19 12.21 55.15
N GLU A 1217 -19.05 12.76 56.36
CA GLU A 1217 -19.77 13.97 56.83
C GLU A 1217 -21.30 13.94 56.58
N GLY A 1218 -21.94 12.78 56.79
CA GLY A 1218 -23.38 12.62 56.59
C GLY A 1218 -23.82 12.71 55.12
N ARG A 1219 -22.92 12.44 54.17
CA ARG A 1219 -23.24 12.37 52.73
C ARG A 1219 -22.66 11.12 52.09
N ASN A 1220 -23.48 10.46 51.28
CA ASN A 1220 -23.07 9.40 50.36
C ASN A 1220 -22.79 9.98 48.97
N ARG A 1221 -21.73 9.53 48.31
CA ARG A 1221 -21.45 9.77 46.89
C ARG A 1221 -20.88 8.52 46.24
N PHE A 1222 -21.23 8.28 44.99
CA PHE A 1222 -20.71 7.15 44.22
C PHE A 1222 -19.60 7.63 43.28
N ILE A 1223 -18.67 6.73 42.96
CA ILE A 1223 -17.72 6.89 41.85
C ILE A 1223 -17.75 5.61 41.01
N ILE A 1224 -17.58 5.76 39.70
CA ILE A 1224 -17.59 4.63 38.77
C ILE A 1224 -16.18 4.43 38.23
N ILE A 1225 -15.72 3.19 38.21
CA ILE A 1225 -14.37 2.78 37.86
C ILE A 1225 -14.46 1.79 36.70
N ASP A 1226 -13.77 2.10 35.61
CA ASP A 1226 -13.64 1.26 34.42
C ASP A 1226 -12.99 -0.10 34.79
N GLY A 1227 -13.69 -1.21 34.53
CA GLY A 1227 -13.25 -2.57 34.86
C GLY A 1227 -12.12 -3.12 33.96
N PHE A 1228 -11.74 -2.37 32.92
CA PHE A 1228 -10.65 -2.69 32.01
C PHE A 1228 -9.41 -1.84 32.31
N SER A 1229 -9.57 -0.53 32.54
CA SER A 1229 -8.44 0.39 32.77
C SER A 1229 -8.17 0.76 34.24
N GLY A 1230 -9.12 0.48 35.15
CA GLY A 1230 -9.02 0.83 36.57
C GLY A 1230 -9.08 2.33 36.88
N LYS A 1231 -9.47 3.17 35.92
CA LYS A 1231 -9.62 4.62 36.11
C LYS A 1231 -11.06 5.01 36.43
N ILE A 1232 -11.23 6.18 37.07
CA ILE A 1232 -12.57 6.74 37.32
C ILE A 1232 -13.17 7.28 36.02
N ASP A 1233 -14.33 6.75 35.67
CA ASP A 1233 -15.18 7.27 34.62
C ASP A 1233 -15.92 8.51 35.13
N ARG A 1234 -15.43 9.70 34.73
CA ARG A 1234 -15.98 10.98 35.20
C ARG A 1234 -17.34 11.30 34.58
N ASP A 1235 -17.65 10.77 33.40
CA ASP A 1235 -18.89 11.09 32.70
C ASP A 1235 -20.04 10.25 33.25
N LEU A 1236 -19.84 8.94 33.44
CA LEU A 1236 -20.80 8.11 34.19
C LEU A 1236 -20.93 8.54 35.66
N SER A 1237 -19.85 9.05 36.27
CA SER A 1237 -19.91 9.58 37.65
C SER A 1237 -20.86 10.80 37.80
N THR A 1238 -21.32 11.43 36.70
CA THR A 1238 -22.36 12.48 36.78
C THR A 1238 -23.78 11.92 36.96
N VAL A 1239 -24.03 10.68 36.51
CA VAL A 1239 -25.32 9.96 36.61
C VAL A 1239 -25.26 8.81 37.63
N SER A 1240 -24.22 8.77 38.46
CA SER A 1240 -23.93 7.62 39.34
C SER A 1240 -25.04 7.28 40.33
N ARG A 1241 -25.88 8.24 40.74
CA ARG A 1241 -27.02 7.98 41.64
C ARG A 1241 -28.19 7.29 40.93
N GLU A 1242 -28.42 7.60 39.66
CA GLU A 1242 -29.41 6.88 38.84
C GLU A 1242 -28.93 5.45 38.58
N LEU A 1243 -27.66 5.31 38.21
CA LEU A 1243 -27.02 4.00 38.00
C LEU A 1243 -27.05 3.14 39.27
N ALA A 1244 -26.77 3.73 40.45
CA ALA A 1244 -26.84 3.03 41.73
C ALA A 1244 -28.22 2.42 41.97
N GLY A 1245 -29.30 3.18 41.75
CA GLY A 1245 -30.66 2.67 41.88
C GLY A 1245 -31.00 1.57 40.88
N ARG A 1246 -30.49 1.67 39.64
CA ARG A 1246 -30.68 0.66 38.58
C ARG A 1246 -29.91 -0.65 38.83
N ILE A 1247 -28.82 -0.62 39.60
CA ILE A 1247 -28.13 -1.84 40.07
C ILE A 1247 -28.61 -2.31 41.46
N GLY A 1248 -29.69 -1.72 41.98
CA GLY A 1248 -30.31 -2.14 43.25
C GLY A 1248 -29.59 -1.68 44.53
N LEU A 1249 -28.70 -0.69 44.45
CA LEU A 1249 -28.09 -0.10 45.64
C LEU A 1249 -29.00 0.91 46.33
N ASP A 1250 -28.96 0.88 47.66
CA ASP A 1250 -29.62 1.85 48.52
C ASP A 1250 -29.09 3.28 48.27
N LEU A 1251 -30.02 4.24 48.20
CA LEU A 1251 -29.78 5.61 47.75
C LEU A 1251 -29.85 6.66 48.87
N ASP A 1252 -30.23 6.29 50.09
CA ASP A 1252 -30.36 7.23 51.22
C ASP A 1252 -29.00 7.71 51.79
#